data_AF-A0A6H3NUC7-F1
#
_entry.id   AF-A0A6H3NUC7-F1
#
_cell.length_a   1.000
_cell.length_b   1.000
_cell.length_c   1.000
_cell.angle_alpha   90.00
_cell.angle_beta   90.00
_cell.angle_gamma   90.00
#
_symmetry.space_group_name_H-M   'P 1'
#
loop_
_entity.id
_entity.type
_entity.pdbx_description
1 polymer ?
#
loop_
_entity_poly.entity_id
_entity_poly.type
_entity_poly.pdbx_seq_one_letter_code
_entity_poly.pdbx_strand_id
1 'polypeptide(L)'
;MKQPTQLNIQKSDLYSGSLKEIILDRMLVFQSLRDKFQKVFDKSKNKLDQSFLKEFESIYGFRPGKEILEWENIKSAYKSVMYEVADVWNMIDHHSAEEEEMEEDDEGGFDYAISSAERLVKIKDPDEILSWLVGTYSGLMFLFNGSYAFASDGGGDTCWINLLPNENESVEVNYYNHEIGELENLPFFSISHFIAENWNNESNESYDDEDEEQEFEEEDAGQKVKEPILTTQIKDSIIKAFEKEATKLYEKKPIYNNSLDMFERSAWLLGHSYGDPAYAFTEKLAEAPSYTLWEEEKEDIKNFPNLAAYWILHHFYLKNEDACRETIKLANKSKGKIIPKICEHIIAYLDGKSKSLFNLPTEKVEKIRSQTFSNADPKQIEPKNIKLYNESLGLSNLKTISKKDLESKIKTEENLFKIIEDYPDDVNAHDLVLKEISKKDTNLKKLIDDYFRERTDSAYNTWPYNPEKLDKRLSVAINAAFRQGLKYDAENKKAYCGITKTVGMLDDDQAMVSFREAVRKLKQDDPRLEYVIEALISSEHKDANSILADAAWRTFETLDNVKEIREKVQKEGPTLNNMFTVYTHLNQALQERILTLDDVSVQLIQKLFTYKDHLGFFGISAGNAFSVCAHLELKEHTEIIANYARNSFRIKGGDRKSYLELSQIINISEAALAWAKMEPEKAKQELHEFFVKLEGSNYPGIAIDLRACYVAGLLLLEPENNEYLTFAERILGNKGDQVRVYGIIRWIRKLKVEKFKDHLWYHIYADPDPMVDYSWSYIEVEARRAWITLTGEDAPTFDSSDKYATSLSKNKTLLPEAILHPEKYSIQHVFEKIRETKYKHEDVIRYGGPWLVESLRYSLDEYKYSGSYDRWEAIKALFFQGPGVYPYFLEIFQLPYAAPSWKAYLLQFMRVMEPESLKWKKVLSMEGNEIKQLLEEPTPQWYVWTDLLAARLFLLDGESSFDTISQVIIRRLEMTNHESYDSSIYEEALGLRLPLLWRWFGKRGDEFIETFWKKAKKSSETFTMLEMAARRKLNDKIPEMNEIKDPGILLTFYPEQREYGWHTWIHLTPETIRFGTNEFHLHSVLPDSKTESSMPASKTNLEIVWKMAHILGYTVSKKKPKGKK
;
A
#
# COMPACT_ATOMS: atom_id res chain seq x y z
N MET A 1 -31.82 -34.53 -22.82
CA MET A 1 -32.15 -33.51 -23.83
C MET A 1 -31.21 -33.68 -25.02
N LYS A 2 -31.64 -33.30 -26.24
CA LYS A 2 -30.87 -33.53 -27.48
C LYS A 2 -29.54 -32.76 -27.41
N GLN A 3 -28.41 -33.42 -27.71
CA GLN A 3 -27.14 -32.75 -28.01
C GLN A 3 -27.41 -31.68 -29.10
N PRO A 4 -27.04 -30.41 -28.89
CA PRO A 4 -27.14 -29.42 -29.94
C PRO A 4 -26.16 -29.76 -31.07
N THR A 5 -26.61 -29.46 -32.28
CA THR A 5 -25.83 -29.36 -33.53
C THR A 5 -24.42 -28.83 -33.28
N GLN A 6 -23.43 -29.49 -33.88
CA GLN A 6 -22.02 -29.07 -33.91
C GLN A 6 -21.94 -27.54 -34.19
N LEU A 7 -21.45 -26.77 -33.23
CA LEU A 7 -21.28 -25.33 -33.37
C LEU A 7 -20.23 -25.07 -34.48
N ASN A 8 -20.61 -24.37 -35.55
CA ASN A 8 -19.73 -24.10 -36.69
C ASN A 8 -19.47 -22.60 -36.81
N ILE A 9 -18.62 -22.06 -35.92
CA ILE A 9 -18.18 -20.66 -35.92
C ILE A 9 -17.13 -20.46 -37.02
N GLN A 10 -17.35 -19.48 -37.90
CA GLN A 10 -16.40 -18.98 -38.88
C GLN A 10 -15.72 -17.71 -38.37
N LYS A 11 -14.63 -17.28 -39.02
CA LYS A 11 -13.91 -16.04 -38.64
C LYS A 11 -14.80 -14.80 -38.62
N SER A 12 -15.76 -14.70 -39.54
CA SER A 12 -16.69 -13.57 -39.63
C SER A 12 -17.58 -13.44 -38.39
N ASP A 13 -17.86 -14.55 -37.73
CA ASP A 13 -18.73 -14.62 -36.56
C ASP A 13 -18.06 -14.05 -35.30
N LEU A 14 -16.73 -13.86 -35.36
CA LEU A 14 -15.98 -13.14 -34.34
C LEU A 14 -16.10 -11.61 -34.48
N TYR A 15 -16.72 -11.04 -35.52
CA TYR A 15 -16.98 -9.59 -35.56
C TYR A 15 -18.28 -9.21 -34.84
N SER A 16 -19.36 -9.95 -35.08
CA SER A 16 -20.68 -9.78 -34.48
C SER A 16 -21.61 -10.93 -34.91
N GLY A 17 -22.77 -11.05 -34.26
CA GLY A 17 -23.88 -11.93 -34.63
C GLY A 17 -23.92 -13.27 -33.90
N SER A 18 -22.88 -13.61 -33.15
CA SER A 18 -22.70 -14.92 -32.49
C SER A 18 -22.24 -14.81 -31.03
N LEU A 19 -22.37 -13.64 -30.39
CA LEU A 19 -21.84 -13.41 -29.05
C LEU A 19 -22.41 -14.40 -28.01
N LYS A 20 -23.72 -14.68 -28.08
CA LYS A 20 -24.39 -15.64 -27.19
C LYS A 20 -23.83 -17.05 -27.35
N GLU A 21 -23.64 -17.50 -28.59
CA GLU A 21 -23.05 -18.80 -28.93
C GLU A 21 -21.60 -18.91 -28.46
N ILE A 22 -20.82 -17.83 -28.56
CA ILE A 22 -19.43 -17.77 -28.11
C ILE A 22 -19.34 -17.82 -26.57
N ILE A 23 -20.18 -17.09 -25.84
CA ILE A 23 -20.26 -17.18 -24.37
C ILE A 23 -20.60 -18.61 -23.92
N LEU A 24 -21.60 -19.23 -24.56
CA LEU A 24 -22.00 -20.60 -24.25
C LEU A 24 -20.85 -21.60 -24.48
N ASP A 25 -20.00 -21.39 -25.50
CA ASP A 25 -18.88 -22.29 -25.81
C ASP A 25 -17.65 -22.05 -24.93
N ARG A 26 -17.24 -20.78 -24.75
CA ARG A 26 -15.96 -20.38 -24.14
C ARG A 26 -16.05 -20.10 -22.64
N MET A 27 -17.12 -19.47 -22.14
CA MET A 27 -17.23 -19.13 -20.71
C MET A 27 -17.90 -20.24 -19.88
N LEU A 28 -18.88 -20.94 -20.48
CA LEU A 28 -19.76 -21.86 -19.73
C LEU A 28 -19.35 -23.32 -19.94
N VAL A 29 -18.54 -23.82 -19.02
CA VAL A 29 -17.96 -25.18 -19.08
C VAL A 29 -18.90 -26.28 -18.59
N PHE A 30 -19.94 -25.95 -17.84
CA PHE A 30 -20.94 -26.89 -17.32
C PHE A 30 -22.29 -26.74 -18.05
N GLN A 31 -22.97 -27.85 -18.33
CA GLN A 31 -24.30 -27.84 -18.96
C GLN A 31 -25.34 -27.15 -18.08
N SER A 32 -25.24 -27.28 -16.75
CA SER A 32 -26.10 -26.59 -15.78
C SER A 32 -26.01 -25.07 -15.90
N LEU A 33 -24.81 -24.51 -16.09
CA LEU A 33 -24.59 -23.09 -16.31
C LEU A 33 -25.11 -22.65 -17.69
N ARG A 34 -24.88 -23.44 -18.74
CA ARG A 34 -25.47 -23.20 -20.08
C ARG A 34 -27.00 -23.16 -20.03
N ASP A 35 -27.62 -24.09 -19.30
CA ASP A 35 -29.06 -24.17 -19.13
C ASP A 35 -29.60 -22.99 -18.30
N LYS A 36 -28.90 -22.58 -17.24
CA LYS A 36 -29.22 -21.40 -16.41
C LYS A 36 -29.20 -20.12 -17.26
N PHE A 37 -28.12 -19.90 -18.00
CA PHE A 37 -27.95 -18.79 -18.92
C PHE A 37 -29.06 -18.76 -19.99
N GLN A 38 -29.26 -19.88 -20.70
CA GLN A 38 -30.26 -19.98 -21.77
C GLN A 38 -31.69 -19.73 -21.25
N LYS A 39 -32.02 -20.26 -20.08
CA LYS A 39 -33.33 -20.05 -19.44
C LYS A 39 -33.59 -18.59 -19.09
N VAL A 40 -32.58 -17.85 -18.62
CA VAL A 40 -32.72 -16.41 -18.33
C VAL A 40 -32.82 -15.61 -19.62
N PHE A 41 -31.99 -15.93 -20.62
CA PHE A 41 -32.04 -15.31 -21.93
C PHE A 41 -33.41 -15.45 -22.61
N ASP A 42 -34.00 -16.65 -22.59
CA ASP A 42 -35.31 -16.93 -23.20
C ASP A 42 -36.47 -16.26 -22.45
N LYS A 43 -36.29 -15.96 -21.16
CA LYS A 43 -37.27 -15.23 -20.34
C LYS A 43 -37.25 -13.72 -20.56
N SER A 44 -36.17 -13.17 -21.12
CA SER A 44 -36.06 -11.74 -21.38
C SER A 44 -37.04 -11.31 -22.48
N LYS A 45 -38.05 -10.51 -22.09
CA LYS A 45 -39.14 -10.08 -22.99
C LYS A 45 -38.85 -8.79 -23.75
N ASN A 46 -38.01 -7.92 -23.19
CA ASN A 46 -37.73 -6.59 -23.73
C ASN A 46 -36.31 -6.56 -24.29
N LYS A 47 -36.16 -6.88 -25.57
CA LYS A 47 -34.86 -6.82 -26.26
C LYS A 47 -34.66 -5.46 -26.90
N LEU A 48 -33.48 -4.87 -26.73
CA LEU A 48 -33.05 -3.70 -27.48
C LEU A 48 -32.91 -4.03 -28.96
N ASP A 49 -33.29 -3.07 -29.80
CA ASP A 49 -33.34 -3.23 -31.25
C ASP A 49 -32.70 -2.02 -31.98
N GLN A 50 -32.99 -1.89 -33.27
CA GLN A 50 -32.48 -0.80 -34.10
C GLN A 50 -32.96 0.61 -33.66
N SER A 51 -34.01 0.71 -32.83
CA SER A 51 -34.45 1.99 -32.27
C SER A 51 -33.43 2.56 -31.27
N PHE A 52 -32.80 1.71 -30.47
CA PHE A 52 -31.72 2.08 -29.55
C PHE A 52 -30.57 2.76 -30.31
N LEU A 53 -30.09 2.14 -31.39
CA LEU A 53 -28.98 2.67 -32.19
C LEU A 53 -29.33 4.01 -32.86
N LYS A 54 -30.58 4.17 -33.33
CA LYS A 54 -31.05 5.44 -33.92
C LYS A 54 -31.17 6.54 -32.88
N GLU A 55 -31.61 6.20 -31.69
CA GLU A 55 -31.70 7.14 -30.58
C GLU A 55 -30.32 7.59 -30.13
N PHE A 56 -29.38 6.65 -29.99
CA PHE A 56 -27.97 6.93 -29.73
C PHE A 56 -27.39 7.89 -30.80
N GLU A 57 -27.57 7.60 -32.09
CA GLU A 57 -27.10 8.46 -33.18
C GLU A 57 -27.73 9.87 -33.12
N SER A 58 -28.99 9.98 -32.70
CA SER A 58 -29.66 11.28 -32.54
C SER A 58 -29.07 12.15 -31.43
N ILE A 59 -28.49 11.52 -30.40
CA ILE A 59 -27.87 12.20 -29.25
C ILE A 59 -26.41 12.52 -29.55
N TYR A 60 -25.62 11.52 -29.95
CA TYR A 60 -24.16 11.63 -30.05
C TYR A 60 -23.65 11.94 -31.46
N GLY A 61 -24.49 11.80 -32.49
CA GLY A 61 -24.14 12.14 -33.88
C GLY A 61 -23.40 11.04 -34.65
N PHE A 62 -23.11 9.91 -34.01
CA PHE A 62 -22.53 8.71 -34.60
C PHE A 62 -23.27 7.46 -34.13
N ARG A 63 -23.09 6.34 -34.83
CA ARG A 63 -23.81 5.09 -34.56
C ARG A 63 -22.82 3.99 -34.14
N PRO A 64 -23.02 3.34 -32.98
CA PRO A 64 -22.16 2.25 -32.54
C PRO A 64 -22.38 0.99 -33.38
N GLY A 65 -21.42 0.06 -33.30
CA GLY A 65 -21.53 -1.28 -33.86
C GLY A 65 -22.79 -2.01 -33.37
N LYS A 66 -23.36 -2.90 -34.20
CA LYS A 66 -24.57 -3.65 -33.83
C LYS A 66 -24.30 -4.67 -32.73
N GLU A 67 -23.06 -5.09 -32.54
CA GLU A 67 -22.66 -6.03 -31.48
C GLU A 67 -23.07 -5.55 -30.08
N ILE A 68 -23.17 -4.23 -29.83
CA ILE A 68 -23.66 -3.72 -28.55
C ILE A 68 -25.09 -4.19 -28.24
N LEU A 69 -25.94 -4.36 -29.27
CA LEU A 69 -27.28 -4.90 -29.08
C LEU A 69 -27.24 -6.36 -28.64
N GLU A 70 -26.22 -7.13 -29.03
CA GLU A 70 -26.07 -8.51 -28.56
C GLU A 70 -25.73 -8.51 -27.08
N TRP A 71 -24.74 -7.71 -26.66
CA TRP A 71 -24.36 -7.57 -25.25
C TRP A 71 -25.55 -7.15 -24.38
N GLU A 72 -26.24 -6.06 -24.73
CA GLU A 72 -27.36 -5.55 -23.95
C GLU A 72 -28.50 -6.57 -23.81
N ASN A 73 -28.71 -7.40 -24.83
CA ASN A 73 -29.73 -8.43 -24.84
C ASN A 73 -29.34 -9.71 -24.08
N ILE A 74 -28.06 -9.93 -23.80
CA ILE A 74 -27.55 -11.11 -23.07
C ILE A 74 -27.06 -10.79 -21.65
N LYS A 75 -26.78 -9.53 -21.31
CA LYS A 75 -26.19 -9.12 -20.01
C LYS A 75 -26.93 -9.67 -18.78
N SER A 76 -28.27 -9.78 -18.86
CA SER A 76 -29.08 -10.35 -17.77
C SER A 76 -28.92 -11.86 -17.62
N ALA A 77 -28.67 -12.57 -18.72
CA ALA A 77 -28.30 -13.98 -18.71
C ALA A 77 -26.88 -14.16 -18.15
N TYR A 78 -25.95 -13.27 -18.51
CA TYR A 78 -24.61 -13.24 -17.91
C TYR A 78 -24.65 -12.96 -16.40
N LYS A 79 -25.47 -11.99 -15.91
CA LYS A 79 -25.68 -11.74 -14.46
C LYS A 79 -25.98 -13.00 -13.69
N SER A 80 -26.77 -13.87 -14.30
CA SER A 80 -27.21 -15.09 -13.64
C SER A 80 -26.12 -16.14 -13.48
N VAL A 81 -24.96 -15.98 -14.12
CA VAL A 81 -23.85 -16.95 -14.08
C VAL A 81 -22.51 -16.31 -13.68
N MET A 82 -22.46 -15.00 -13.44
CA MET A 82 -21.20 -14.26 -13.33
C MET A 82 -20.29 -14.73 -12.19
N TYR A 83 -20.87 -15.10 -11.04
CA TYR A 83 -20.13 -15.61 -9.88
C TYR A 83 -19.70 -17.08 -10.03
N GLU A 84 -20.10 -17.75 -11.10
CA GLU A 84 -19.82 -19.17 -11.38
C GLU A 84 -18.92 -19.38 -12.62
N VAL A 85 -18.47 -18.29 -13.26
CA VAL A 85 -17.53 -18.31 -14.38
C VAL A 85 -16.12 -18.11 -13.82
N ALA A 86 -15.13 -18.84 -14.38
CA ALA A 86 -13.73 -18.70 -13.97
C ALA A 86 -13.24 -17.25 -14.16
N ASP A 87 -12.57 -16.74 -13.14
CA ASP A 87 -12.21 -15.33 -13.00
C ASP A 87 -11.03 -14.97 -13.93
N VAL A 88 -11.32 -14.17 -14.95
CA VAL A 88 -10.33 -13.56 -15.86
C VAL A 88 -10.68 -12.09 -16.04
N TRP A 89 -11.95 -11.82 -16.36
CA TRP A 89 -12.55 -10.48 -16.38
C TRP A 89 -14.03 -10.56 -15.98
N ASN A 90 -14.46 -9.74 -15.04
CA ASN A 90 -15.85 -9.58 -14.66
C ASN A 90 -16.47 -8.43 -15.46
N MET A 91 -17.58 -8.67 -16.19
CA MET A 91 -18.22 -7.65 -17.05
C MET A 91 -19.07 -6.66 -16.24
N ILE A 92 -18.44 -6.02 -15.26
CA ILE A 92 -19.03 -5.13 -14.27
C ILE A 92 -18.58 -3.68 -14.49
N ASP A 93 -19.42 -2.74 -14.07
CA ASP A 93 -19.17 -1.31 -14.17
C ASP A 93 -18.83 -0.75 -12.79
N HIS A 94 -17.53 -0.68 -12.48
CA HIS A 94 -17.03 -0.10 -11.23
C HIS A 94 -17.10 1.43 -11.22
N HIS A 95 -16.96 2.06 -12.38
CA HIS A 95 -16.78 3.52 -12.46
C HIS A 95 -18.09 4.29 -12.37
N SER A 96 -19.22 3.69 -12.78
CA SER A 96 -20.52 4.34 -12.59
C SER A 96 -21.11 4.14 -11.19
N ALA A 97 -20.54 3.22 -10.40
CA ALA A 97 -20.87 2.98 -9.00
C ALA A 97 -20.15 3.93 -8.02
N GLU A 98 -19.10 4.65 -8.45
CA GLU A 98 -18.45 5.68 -7.64
C GLU A 98 -19.36 6.90 -7.37
N GLU A 99 -20.44 7.09 -8.13
CA GLU A 99 -21.38 8.22 -8.00
C GLU A 99 -22.64 7.91 -7.18
N GLU A 100 -22.98 6.65 -6.95
CA GLU A 100 -24.13 6.24 -6.13
C GLU A 100 -23.59 5.60 -4.85
N GLU A 101 -23.94 6.17 -3.68
CA GLU A 101 -23.63 5.57 -2.37
C GLU A 101 -23.95 4.07 -2.43
N MET A 102 -22.91 3.24 -2.40
CA MET A 102 -23.08 1.79 -2.38
C MET A 102 -23.86 1.43 -1.12
N GLU A 103 -25.14 1.07 -1.28
CA GLU A 103 -25.95 0.57 -0.17
C GLU A 103 -25.36 -0.77 0.28
N GLU A 104 -24.75 -0.79 1.47
CA GLU A 104 -24.41 -2.03 2.18
C GLU A 104 -25.68 -2.87 2.32
N ASP A 105 -25.66 -4.12 1.88
CA ASP A 105 -26.73 -5.04 2.23
C ASP A 105 -26.68 -5.39 3.73
N ASP A 106 -27.77 -5.95 4.26
CA ASP A 106 -27.89 -6.33 5.68
C ASP A 106 -26.88 -7.43 6.12
N GLU A 107 -26.09 -8.00 5.20
CA GLU A 107 -25.05 -9.02 5.43
C GLU A 107 -23.61 -8.49 5.20
N GLY A 108 -23.44 -7.23 4.81
CA GLY A 108 -22.14 -6.59 4.57
C GLY A 108 -21.49 -6.91 3.22
N GLY A 109 -22.29 -7.34 2.23
CA GLY A 109 -21.85 -7.58 0.84
C GLY A 109 -22.16 -6.42 -0.11
N PHE A 110 -21.30 -6.23 -1.12
CA PHE A 110 -21.51 -5.27 -2.22
C PHE A 110 -22.06 -6.02 -3.46
N ASP A 111 -23.22 -5.65 -4.01
CA ASP A 111 -23.75 -6.25 -5.26
C ASP A 111 -23.26 -5.45 -6.48
N TYR A 112 -22.42 -6.06 -7.33
CA TYR A 112 -21.83 -5.37 -8.48
C TYR A 112 -22.86 -5.09 -9.60
N ALA A 113 -22.79 -3.90 -10.18
CA ALA A 113 -23.56 -3.53 -11.37
C ALA A 113 -22.91 -4.08 -12.65
N ILE A 114 -23.71 -4.64 -13.57
CA ILE A 114 -23.22 -5.15 -14.86
C ILE A 114 -23.15 -4.02 -15.88
N SER A 115 -22.09 -4.02 -16.69
CA SER A 115 -21.90 -3.02 -17.73
C SER A 115 -23.10 -2.90 -18.67
N SER A 116 -23.57 -1.66 -18.88
CA SER A 116 -24.66 -1.36 -19.79
C SER A 116 -24.58 0.06 -20.37
N ALA A 117 -24.52 0.12 -21.70
CA ALA A 117 -24.66 1.34 -22.50
C ALA A 117 -26.12 1.87 -22.55
N GLU A 118 -27.11 1.20 -21.95
CA GLU A 118 -28.49 1.71 -21.88
C GLU A 118 -28.57 3.09 -21.21
N ARG A 119 -27.72 3.36 -20.22
CA ARG A 119 -27.71 4.65 -19.50
C ARG A 119 -27.46 5.81 -20.46
N LEU A 120 -26.65 5.60 -21.50
CA LEU A 120 -26.29 6.61 -22.50
C LEU A 120 -27.48 7.10 -23.34
N VAL A 121 -28.58 6.34 -23.41
CA VAL A 121 -29.80 6.77 -24.13
C VAL A 121 -31.00 6.95 -23.21
N LYS A 122 -30.94 6.51 -21.94
CA LYS A 122 -32.04 6.68 -20.97
C LYS A 122 -32.27 8.15 -20.66
N ILE A 123 -31.19 8.90 -20.43
CA ILE A 123 -31.22 10.33 -20.21
C ILE A 123 -31.55 11.01 -21.55
N LYS A 124 -32.57 11.88 -21.57
CA LYS A 124 -33.01 12.57 -22.80
C LYS A 124 -32.58 14.02 -22.88
N ASP A 125 -32.20 14.61 -21.74
CA ASP A 125 -31.73 15.98 -21.65
C ASP A 125 -30.25 16.08 -22.04
N PRO A 126 -29.89 16.77 -23.13
CA PRO A 126 -28.49 16.94 -23.53
C PRO A 126 -27.63 17.64 -22.49
N ASP A 127 -28.19 18.52 -21.64
CA ASP A 127 -27.42 19.20 -20.58
C ASP A 127 -27.00 18.22 -19.48
N GLU A 128 -27.87 17.30 -19.09
CA GLU A 128 -27.60 16.28 -18.09
C GLU A 128 -26.53 15.28 -18.57
N ILE A 129 -26.65 14.82 -19.82
CA ILE A 129 -25.62 13.97 -20.45
C ILE A 129 -24.29 14.71 -20.52
N LEU A 130 -24.33 15.98 -20.96
CA LEU A 130 -23.12 16.78 -21.08
C LEU A 130 -22.43 16.98 -19.72
N SER A 131 -23.19 17.16 -18.65
CA SER A 131 -22.65 17.26 -17.28
C SER A 131 -21.83 16.03 -16.90
N TRP A 132 -22.27 14.83 -17.24
CA TRP A 132 -21.47 13.61 -17.03
C TRP A 132 -20.25 13.55 -17.96
N LEU A 133 -20.45 13.84 -19.26
CA LEU A 133 -19.39 13.78 -20.29
C LEU A 133 -18.18 14.68 -19.98
N VAL A 134 -18.41 15.86 -19.40
CA VAL A 134 -17.34 16.81 -19.05
C VAL A 134 -17.06 16.85 -17.55
N GLY A 135 -17.86 16.14 -16.76
CA GLY A 135 -17.79 16.10 -15.30
C GLY A 135 -16.98 14.94 -14.73
N THR A 136 -16.68 13.93 -15.56
CA THR A 136 -16.03 12.68 -15.12
C THR A 136 -14.95 12.23 -16.09
N TYR A 137 -14.01 11.41 -15.60
CA TYR A 137 -12.97 10.81 -16.44
C TYR A 137 -13.58 9.89 -17.51
N SER A 138 -14.50 9.02 -17.12
CA SER A 138 -15.21 8.09 -18.02
C SER A 138 -16.04 8.80 -19.07
N GLY A 139 -16.68 9.91 -18.70
CA GLY A 139 -17.39 10.79 -19.63
C GLY A 139 -16.49 11.40 -20.69
N LEU A 140 -15.29 11.87 -20.31
CA LEU A 140 -14.34 12.47 -21.25
C LEU A 140 -13.70 11.42 -22.16
N MET A 141 -13.39 10.23 -21.62
CA MET A 141 -12.98 9.07 -22.41
C MET A 141 -14.00 8.81 -23.52
N PHE A 142 -15.28 8.68 -23.16
CA PHE A 142 -16.34 8.47 -24.13
C PHE A 142 -16.46 9.64 -25.12
N LEU A 143 -16.38 10.89 -24.67
CA LEU A 143 -16.51 12.09 -25.52
C LEU A 143 -15.42 12.14 -26.61
N PHE A 144 -14.17 11.81 -26.28
CA PHE A 144 -13.04 11.96 -27.19
C PHE A 144 -12.73 10.71 -28.02
N ASN A 145 -12.89 9.52 -27.47
CA ASN A 145 -12.48 8.27 -28.13
C ASN A 145 -13.57 7.19 -28.13
N GLY A 146 -14.75 7.46 -27.58
CA GLY A 146 -15.89 6.54 -27.55
C GLY A 146 -15.75 5.36 -26.60
N SER A 147 -14.71 5.34 -25.75
CA SER A 147 -14.51 4.28 -24.76
C SER A 147 -15.55 4.38 -23.65
N TYR A 148 -16.13 3.25 -23.28
CA TYR A 148 -17.09 3.11 -22.19
C TYR A 148 -16.75 1.89 -21.35
N ALA A 149 -16.83 2.01 -20.01
CA ALA A 149 -16.42 0.95 -19.10
C ALA A 149 -17.21 -0.35 -19.35
N PHE A 150 -16.51 -1.48 -19.37
CA PHE A 150 -17.07 -2.77 -19.78
C PHE A 150 -16.78 -3.91 -18.81
N ALA A 151 -15.53 -4.09 -18.40
CA ALA A 151 -15.12 -5.16 -17.51
C ALA A 151 -13.98 -4.75 -16.58
N SER A 152 -13.71 -5.53 -15.53
CA SER A 152 -12.58 -5.35 -14.62
C SER A 152 -12.10 -6.67 -14.05
N ASP A 153 -10.84 -6.73 -13.64
CA ASP A 153 -10.25 -7.87 -12.94
C ASP A 153 -10.08 -7.57 -11.44
N GLY A 154 -9.72 -8.59 -10.65
CA GLY A 154 -9.44 -8.43 -9.22
C GLY A 154 -8.19 -7.58 -8.89
N GLY A 155 -7.37 -7.26 -9.90
CA GLY A 155 -6.17 -6.44 -9.79
C GLY A 155 -6.43 -4.93 -9.93
N GLY A 156 -7.64 -4.53 -10.36
CA GLY A 156 -8.03 -3.14 -10.57
C GLY A 156 -7.86 -2.67 -12.02
N ASP A 157 -7.39 -3.51 -12.93
CA ASP A 157 -7.39 -3.20 -14.35
C ASP A 157 -8.82 -3.25 -14.90
N THR A 158 -9.04 -2.48 -15.97
CA THR A 158 -10.36 -2.39 -16.59
C THR A 158 -10.28 -2.57 -18.10
N CYS A 159 -11.37 -3.04 -18.67
CA CYS A 159 -11.58 -3.11 -20.11
C CYS A 159 -12.69 -2.15 -20.51
N TRP A 160 -12.50 -1.48 -21.63
CA TRP A 160 -13.39 -0.44 -22.14
C TRP A 160 -13.82 -0.77 -23.56
N ILE A 161 -15.13 -0.73 -23.82
CA ILE A 161 -15.66 -0.92 -25.16
C ILE A 161 -15.61 0.37 -25.98
N ASN A 162 -15.23 0.27 -27.26
CA ASN A 162 -15.25 1.39 -28.20
C ASN A 162 -16.60 1.45 -28.93
N LEU A 163 -17.37 2.50 -28.66
CA LEU A 163 -18.68 2.74 -29.27
C LEU A 163 -18.62 3.61 -30.54
N LEU A 164 -17.44 4.05 -30.98
CA LEU A 164 -17.29 4.72 -32.28
C LEU A 164 -17.63 3.77 -33.45
N PRO A 165 -17.99 4.31 -34.63
CA PRO A 165 -18.29 3.48 -35.79
C PRO A 165 -17.11 2.60 -36.19
N ASN A 166 -17.35 1.29 -36.26
CA ASN A 166 -16.35 0.29 -36.62
C ASN A 166 -16.77 -0.56 -37.83
N GLU A 167 -15.80 -1.16 -38.50
CA GLU A 167 -16.03 -2.11 -39.59
C GLU A 167 -16.78 -3.36 -39.12
N ASN A 168 -17.54 -3.97 -40.02
CA ASN A 168 -18.36 -5.15 -39.78
C ASN A 168 -19.33 -5.04 -38.58
N GLU A 169 -19.67 -3.80 -38.19
CA GLU A 169 -20.60 -3.48 -37.11
C GLU A 169 -20.19 -4.08 -35.74
N SER A 170 -18.88 -4.29 -35.54
CA SER A 170 -18.25 -4.79 -34.30
C SER A 170 -18.04 -3.72 -33.24
N VAL A 171 -17.78 -4.11 -31.99
CA VAL A 171 -17.47 -3.22 -30.85
C VAL A 171 -16.15 -3.64 -30.22
N GLU A 172 -15.10 -2.84 -30.39
CA GLU A 172 -13.75 -3.17 -29.89
C GLU A 172 -13.71 -3.16 -28.36
N VAL A 173 -12.82 -3.94 -27.77
CA VAL A 173 -12.53 -3.92 -26.33
C VAL A 173 -11.06 -3.52 -26.15
N ASN A 174 -10.83 -2.36 -25.53
CA ASN A 174 -9.52 -1.87 -25.15
C ASN A 174 -9.18 -2.30 -23.72
N TYR A 175 -7.92 -2.65 -23.47
CA TYR A 175 -7.41 -2.85 -22.13
C TYR A 175 -6.90 -1.51 -21.57
N TYR A 176 -7.28 -1.19 -20.34
CA TYR A 176 -6.87 0.01 -19.62
C TYR A 176 -6.08 -0.38 -18.38
N ASN A 177 -4.80 -0.02 -18.40
CA ASN A 177 -3.90 -0.24 -17.29
C ASN A 177 -4.11 0.88 -16.27
N HIS A 178 -4.66 0.53 -15.11
CA HIS A 178 -5.03 1.53 -14.10
C HIS A 178 -3.80 2.14 -13.40
N GLU A 179 -2.65 1.46 -13.39
CA GLU A 179 -1.43 1.93 -12.74
C GLU A 179 -0.80 3.12 -13.47
N ILE A 180 -0.82 3.09 -14.81
CA ILE A 180 -0.24 4.14 -15.65
C ILE A 180 -1.31 5.07 -16.26
N GLY A 181 -2.58 4.68 -16.17
CA GLY A 181 -3.71 5.43 -16.71
C GLY A 181 -3.70 5.52 -18.24
N GLU A 182 -3.28 4.45 -18.91
CA GLU A 182 -3.16 4.36 -20.37
C GLU A 182 -4.00 3.19 -20.93
N LEU A 183 -4.43 3.32 -22.20
CA LEU A 183 -4.88 2.18 -22.98
C LEU A 183 -3.65 1.47 -23.55
N GLU A 184 -3.47 0.19 -23.23
CA GLU A 184 -2.31 -0.60 -23.70
C GLU A 184 -2.72 -1.64 -24.75
N ASN A 185 -1.72 -2.08 -25.52
CA ASN A 185 -1.80 -3.13 -26.52
C ASN A 185 -2.74 -2.82 -27.70
N LEU A 186 -2.75 -3.71 -28.70
CA LEU A 186 -3.80 -3.69 -29.71
C LEU A 186 -5.13 -4.10 -29.06
N PRO A 187 -6.25 -3.45 -29.41
CA PRO A 187 -7.54 -3.83 -28.86
C PRO A 187 -7.95 -5.23 -29.32
N PHE A 188 -8.84 -5.84 -28.55
CA PHE A 188 -9.67 -6.91 -29.09
C PHE A 188 -10.64 -6.29 -30.09
N PHE A 189 -10.63 -6.79 -31.32
CA PHE A 189 -11.38 -6.18 -32.43
C PHE A 189 -12.92 -6.31 -32.33
N SER A 190 -13.45 -6.98 -31.30
CA SER A 190 -14.88 -7.13 -31.00
C SER A 190 -15.08 -7.68 -29.56
N ILE A 191 -16.29 -7.61 -29.00
CA ILE A 191 -16.63 -8.27 -27.72
C ILE A 191 -16.55 -9.80 -27.88
N SER A 192 -17.02 -10.30 -29.02
CA SER A 192 -16.96 -11.72 -29.38
C SER A 192 -15.53 -12.26 -29.41
N HIS A 193 -14.60 -11.49 -29.95
CA HIS A 193 -13.17 -11.80 -29.97
C HIS A 193 -12.56 -11.74 -28.56
N PHE A 194 -12.89 -10.71 -27.78
CA PHE A 194 -12.45 -10.59 -26.39
C PHE A 194 -12.80 -11.83 -25.57
N ILE A 195 -14.05 -12.30 -25.64
CA ILE A 195 -14.48 -13.51 -24.94
C ILE A 195 -13.84 -14.76 -25.54
N ALA A 196 -13.73 -14.83 -26.86
CA ALA A 196 -13.11 -15.98 -27.52
C ALA A 196 -11.64 -16.15 -27.13
N GLU A 197 -10.85 -15.09 -27.02
CA GLU A 197 -9.42 -15.22 -26.70
C GLU A 197 -9.18 -15.43 -25.19
N ASN A 198 -9.92 -14.75 -24.30
CA ASN A 198 -9.62 -14.76 -22.86
C ASN A 198 -10.12 -16.00 -22.11
N TRP A 199 -11.14 -16.71 -22.60
CA TRP A 199 -11.62 -17.94 -21.98
C TRP A 199 -11.31 -19.14 -22.86
N ASN A 200 -10.44 -20.05 -22.41
CA ASN A 200 -10.21 -21.36 -23.04
C ASN A 200 -10.47 -22.49 -22.03
N ASN A 201 -11.35 -23.43 -22.38
CA ASN A 201 -11.69 -24.55 -21.49
C ASN A 201 -10.55 -25.58 -21.34
N GLU A 202 -9.48 -25.47 -22.14
CA GLU A 202 -8.30 -26.35 -22.07
C GLU A 202 -7.39 -26.06 -20.86
N SER A 203 -7.39 -24.84 -20.31
CA SER A 203 -6.58 -24.49 -19.12
C SER A 203 -7.24 -24.86 -17.78
N ASN A 204 -8.53 -25.20 -17.79
CA ASN A 204 -9.26 -25.63 -16.59
C ASN A 204 -8.90 -27.05 -16.11
N GLU A 205 -8.00 -27.75 -16.81
CA GLU A 205 -7.37 -28.99 -16.31
C GLU A 205 -6.42 -28.73 -15.11
N SER A 206 -6.08 -27.46 -14.81
CA SER A 206 -5.19 -27.08 -13.69
C SER A 206 -5.90 -26.71 -12.38
N TYR A 207 -7.24 -26.72 -12.35
CA TYR A 207 -8.01 -26.64 -11.10
C TYR A 207 -8.21 -28.01 -10.44
N ASP A 208 -7.61 -29.06 -10.99
CA ASP A 208 -7.34 -30.27 -10.23
C ASP A 208 -5.91 -30.14 -9.68
N ASP A 209 -5.82 -30.03 -8.36
CA ASP A 209 -4.60 -30.09 -7.52
C ASP A 209 -3.86 -28.75 -7.29
N GLU A 210 -4.30 -27.92 -6.30
CA GLU A 210 -3.50 -27.73 -5.05
C GLU A 210 -3.99 -26.62 -4.06
N ASP A 211 -4.85 -25.64 -4.39
CA ASP A 211 -4.98 -24.45 -3.51
C ASP A 211 -6.36 -23.99 -2.96
N GLU A 212 -7.50 -24.66 -3.19
CA GLU A 212 -8.78 -24.21 -2.60
C GLU A 212 -9.68 -25.35 -2.10
N GLU A 213 -9.42 -25.86 -0.88
CA GLU A 213 -10.46 -26.53 -0.06
C GLU A 213 -10.39 -26.05 1.40
N GLN A 214 -10.81 -24.81 1.62
CA GLN A 214 -11.36 -24.24 2.87
C GLN A 214 -12.38 -23.19 2.38
N GLU A 215 -13.65 -23.08 2.75
CA GLU A 215 -14.51 -23.53 3.86
C GLU A 215 -15.97 -23.56 3.35
N PHE A 216 -16.91 -24.04 4.17
CA PHE A 216 -18.38 -24.19 3.95
C PHE A 216 -18.85 -25.55 3.41
N GLU A 217 -18.85 -26.57 4.27
CA GLU A 217 -19.86 -27.63 4.18
C GLU A 217 -20.97 -27.38 5.20
N GLU A 218 -22.09 -26.85 4.70
CA GLU A 218 -23.41 -26.99 5.32
C GLU A 218 -23.76 -28.49 5.48
N GLU A 219 -24.40 -28.82 6.60
CA GLU A 219 -24.99 -30.14 6.84
C GLU A 219 -25.98 -30.52 5.72
N ASP A 220 -25.92 -31.78 5.26
CA ASP A 220 -26.82 -32.45 4.31
C ASP A 220 -26.80 -31.98 2.84
N ALA A 221 -25.77 -32.37 2.08
CA ALA A 221 -25.89 -32.52 0.62
C ALA A 221 -25.27 -33.83 0.16
N GLY A 222 -26.12 -34.77 -0.31
CA GLY A 222 -25.65 -36.03 -0.90
C GLY A 222 -24.63 -35.78 -2.02
N GLN A 223 -23.61 -36.65 -2.12
CA GLN A 223 -22.56 -36.63 -3.15
C GLN A 223 -23.08 -36.05 -4.48
N LYS A 224 -22.80 -34.76 -4.73
CA LYS A 224 -23.08 -34.16 -6.03
C LYS A 224 -22.12 -34.81 -7.02
N VAL A 225 -22.67 -35.54 -7.98
CA VAL A 225 -21.89 -36.07 -9.11
C VAL A 225 -21.23 -34.86 -9.77
N LYS A 226 -19.88 -34.81 -9.80
CA LYS A 226 -19.13 -33.77 -10.54
C LYS A 226 -19.65 -33.75 -11.98
N GLU A 227 -20.15 -32.61 -12.41
CA GLU A 227 -20.66 -32.42 -13.77
C GLU A 227 -19.49 -32.47 -14.76
N PRO A 228 -19.62 -33.11 -15.95
CA PRO A 228 -18.53 -33.15 -16.92
C PRO A 228 -18.25 -31.75 -17.50
N ILE A 229 -16.96 -31.42 -17.61
CA ILE A 229 -16.47 -30.21 -18.28
C ILE A 229 -16.66 -30.36 -19.80
N LEU A 230 -17.28 -29.36 -20.43
CA LEU A 230 -17.53 -29.30 -21.86
C LEU A 230 -16.34 -28.63 -22.58
N THR A 231 -15.72 -29.35 -23.51
CA THR A 231 -14.62 -28.82 -24.34
C THR A 231 -15.12 -27.81 -25.36
N THR A 232 -14.38 -26.72 -25.55
CA THR A 232 -14.66 -25.69 -26.57
C THR A 232 -14.70 -26.30 -27.98
N GLN A 233 -15.61 -25.82 -28.82
CA GLN A 233 -15.70 -26.18 -30.23
C GLN A 233 -14.99 -25.15 -31.14
N ILE A 234 -14.67 -23.97 -30.62
CA ILE A 234 -13.95 -22.92 -31.33
C ILE A 234 -12.44 -23.22 -31.28
N LYS A 235 -11.82 -23.34 -32.45
CA LYS A 235 -10.39 -23.64 -32.57
C LYS A 235 -9.55 -22.36 -32.52
N ASP A 236 -8.45 -22.36 -31.79
CA ASP A 236 -7.50 -21.23 -31.74
C ASP A 236 -6.99 -20.79 -33.12
N SER A 237 -6.85 -21.72 -34.06
CA SER A 237 -6.50 -21.41 -35.46
C SER A 237 -7.48 -20.47 -36.15
N ILE A 238 -8.76 -20.44 -35.73
CA ILE A 238 -9.78 -19.53 -36.25
C ILE A 238 -9.56 -18.13 -35.66
N ILE A 239 -9.30 -18.05 -34.34
CA ILE A 239 -9.05 -16.79 -33.62
C ILE A 239 -7.79 -16.11 -34.16
N LYS A 240 -6.64 -16.81 -34.20
CA LYS A 240 -5.38 -16.27 -34.75
C LYS A 240 -5.48 -15.84 -36.21
N ALA A 241 -6.30 -16.55 -36.99
CA ALA A 241 -6.50 -16.21 -38.39
C ALA A 241 -7.52 -15.09 -38.61
N PHE A 242 -8.34 -14.75 -37.60
CA PHE A 242 -9.16 -13.54 -37.53
C PHE A 242 -8.32 -12.33 -37.09
N GLU A 243 -7.52 -12.44 -36.02
CA GLU A 243 -6.62 -11.38 -35.52
C GLU A 243 -5.74 -10.81 -36.65
N LYS A 244 -5.13 -11.69 -37.45
CA LYS A 244 -4.27 -11.30 -38.58
C LYS A 244 -5.02 -10.51 -39.67
N GLU A 245 -6.31 -10.76 -39.84
CA GLU A 245 -7.15 -10.04 -40.79
C GLU A 245 -7.60 -8.70 -40.22
N ALA A 246 -8.12 -8.72 -38.98
CA ALA A 246 -8.62 -7.54 -38.29
C ALA A 246 -7.51 -6.50 -38.02
N THR A 247 -6.29 -6.93 -37.67
CA THR A 247 -5.13 -6.03 -37.48
C THR A 247 -4.86 -5.18 -38.73
N LYS A 248 -4.94 -5.77 -39.93
CA LYS A 248 -4.70 -5.03 -41.20
C LYS A 248 -5.79 -4.01 -41.52
N LEU A 249 -7.00 -4.24 -41.03
CA LEU A 249 -8.11 -3.30 -41.17
C LEU A 249 -7.94 -2.17 -40.15
N TYR A 250 -7.59 -2.52 -38.91
CA TYR A 250 -7.32 -1.58 -37.83
C TYR A 250 -6.22 -0.57 -38.16
N GLU A 251 -5.06 -1.04 -38.67
CA GLU A 251 -3.92 -0.18 -39.08
C GLU A 251 -4.26 0.85 -40.18
N LYS A 252 -5.39 0.68 -40.87
CA LYS A 252 -5.84 1.59 -41.94
C LYS A 252 -6.94 2.54 -41.50
N LYS A 253 -7.40 2.44 -40.25
CA LYS A 253 -8.46 3.30 -39.75
C LYS A 253 -7.98 4.75 -39.67
N PRO A 254 -8.86 5.71 -39.98
CA PRO A 254 -8.55 7.09 -39.70
C PRO A 254 -8.53 7.32 -38.17
N ILE A 255 -7.68 8.24 -37.73
CA ILE A 255 -7.48 8.58 -36.31
C ILE A 255 -8.82 8.75 -35.56
N TYR A 256 -9.78 9.49 -36.13
CA TYR A 256 -11.07 9.77 -35.48
C TYR A 256 -12.02 8.57 -35.32
N ASN A 257 -11.72 7.41 -35.89
CA ASN A 257 -12.42 6.14 -35.62
C ASN A 257 -11.52 5.12 -34.88
N ASN A 258 -10.27 5.48 -34.61
CA ASN A 258 -9.33 4.69 -33.83
C ASN A 258 -9.36 5.20 -32.37
N SER A 259 -9.88 4.38 -31.46
CA SER A 259 -10.02 4.76 -30.04
C SER A 259 -8.66 4.96 -29.36
N LEU A 260 -7.64 4.15 -29.71
CA LEU A 260 -6.30 4.26 -29.15
C LEU A 260 -5.62 5.58 -29.57
N ASP A 261 -5.58 5.85 -30.89
CA ASP A 261 -4.95 7.08 -31.39
C ASP A 261 -5.67 8.35 -30.88
N MET A 262 -7.01 8.31 -30.76
CA MET A 262 -7.77 9.43 -30.18
C MET A 262 -7.55 9.55 -28.68
N PHE A 263 -7.38 8.45 -27.95
CA PHE A 263 -7.01 8.48 -26.55
C PHE A 263 -5.64 9.13 -26.38
N GLU A 264 -4.59 8.66 -27.06
CA GLU A 264 -3.25 9.26 -27.00
C GLU A 264 -3.29 10.77 -27.31
N ARG A 265 -4.04 11.16 -28.35
CA ARG A 265 -4.22 12.57 -28.74
C ARG A 265 -4.93 13.42 -27.67
N SER A 266 -5.91 12.85 -26.97
CA SER A 266 -6.78 13.56 -26.03
C SER A 266 -6.43 13.35 -24.56
N ALA A 267 -5.50 12.45 -24.25
CA ALA A 267 -5.15 12.06 -22.89
C ALA A 267 -4.74 13.26 -22.03
N TRP A 268 -4.08 14.27 -22.61
CA TRP A 268 -3.72 15.50 -21.90
C TRP A 268 -4.93 16.36 -21.50
N LEU A 269 -6.08 16.25 -22.19
CA LEU A 269 -7.32 16.99 -21.88
C LEU A 269 -8.18 16.28 -20.83
N LEU A 270 -7.91 15.01 -20.53
CA LEU A 270 -8.67 14.27 -19.54
C LEU A 270 -8.59 15.02 -18.20
N GLY A 271 -9.75 15.31 -17.63
CA GLY A 271 -9.92 16.04 -16.37
C GLY A 271 -9.84 17.56 -16.37
N HIS A 272 -9.49 18.21 -17.49
CA HIS A 272 -9.48 19.68 -17.57
C HIS A 272 -10.86 20.32 -17.32
N SER A 273 -11.94 19.65 -17.73
CA SER A 273 -13.31 20.19 -17.68
C SER A 273 -14.02 20.04 -16.34
N TYR A 274 -13.56 19.16 -15.46
CA TYR A 274 -13.98 19.05 -14.05
C TYR A 274 -12.89 19.44 -13.05
N GLY A 275 -11.71 19.81 -13.57
CA GLY A 275 -10.74 20.66 -12.89
C GLY A 275 -9.57 19.94 -12.26
N ASP A 276 -9.31 18.71 -12.69
CA ASP A 276 -8.22 17.85 -12.23
C ASP A 276 -7.44 17.35 -13.46
N PRO A 277 -6.37 18.05 -13.88
CA PRO A 277 -5.61 17.66 -15.08
C PRO A 277 -5.12 16.21 -15.02
N ALA A 278 -5.03 15.57 -16.19
CA ALA A 278 -4.60 14.19 -16.32
C ALA A 278 -3.22 13.91 -15.69
N TYR A 279 -3.00 12.63 -15.34
CA TYR A 279 -1.67 12.12 -15.04
C TYR A 279 -0.70 12.43 -16.19
N ALA A 280 0.53 12.82 -15.84
CA ALA A 280 1.59 13.24 -16.78
C ALA A 280 1.12 14.31 -17.79
N PHE A 281 0.19 15.19 -17.40
CA PHE A 281 -0.44 16.18 -18.27
C PHE A 281 0.55 16.96 -19.13
N THR A 282 1.65 17.48 -18.58
CA THR A 282 2.56 18.36 -19.32
C THR A 282 3.42 17.61 -20.35
N GLU A 283 3.73 16.34 -20.08
CA GLU A 283 4.36 15.45 -21.05
C GLU A 283 3.41 15.16 -22.21
N LYS A 284 2.19 14.73 -21.91
CA LYS A 284 1.14 14.46 -22.90
C LYS A 284 0.81 15.70 -23.72
N LEU A 285 0.76 16.88 -23.09
CA LEU A 285 0.53 18.16 -23.77
C LEU A 285 1.65 18.49 -24.76
N ALA A 286 2.91 18.17 -24.48
CA ALA A 286 4.03 18.46 -25.40
C ALA A 286 3.90 17.70 -26.73
N GLU A 287 3.23 16.54 -26.70
CA GLU A 287 2.94 15.69 -27.86
C GLU A 287 1.65 16.08 -28.57
N ALA A 288 0.83 16.96 -27.98
CA ALA A 288 -0.43 17.39 -28.57
C ALA A 288 -0.24 17.98 -29.99
N PRO A 289 -1.21 17.72 -30.90
CA PRO A 289 -1.30 18.27 -32.25
C PRO A 289 -0.95 19.76 -32.39
N SER A 290 -0.26 20.11 -33.47
CA SER A 290 0.10 21.49 -33.80
C SER A 290 -1.09 22.29 -34.36
N TYR A 291 -0.96 23.61 -34.32
CA TYR A 291 -1.90 24.51 -35.00
C TYR A 291 -2.00 24.22 -36.51
N THR A 292 -0.90 23.80 -37.14
CA THR A 292 -0.89 23.42 -38.56
C THR A 292 -1.75 22.19 -38.83
N LEU A 293 -1.75 21.19 -37.94
CA LEU A 293 -2.55 19.98 -38.11
C LEU A 293 -4.06 20.27 -38.00
N TRP A 294 -4.45 21.22 -37.14
CA TRP A 294 -5.83 21.70 -37.09
C TRP A 294 -6.29 22.30 -38.43
N GLU A 295 -5.46 23.12 -39.08
CA GLU A 295 -5.79 23.72 -40.38
C GLU A 295 -6.03 22.66 -41.47
N GLU A 296 -5.34 21.52 -41.39
CA GLU A 296 -5.52 20.38 -42.30
C GLU A 296 -6.82 19.62 -42.02
N GLU A 297 -7.19 19.43 -40.76
CA GLU A 297 -8.35 18.62 -40.33
C GLU A 297 -9.68 19.40 -40.26
N LYS A 298 -9.66 20.73 -40.31
CA LYS A 298 -10.86 21.52 -39.99
C LYS A 298 -12.07 21.27 -40.90
N GLU A 299 -11.85 20.84 -42.14
CA GLU A 299 -12.95 20.48 -43.07
C GLU A 299 -13.74 19.24 -42.63
N ASP A 300 -13.12 18.36 -41.83
CA ASP A 300 -13.68 17.11 -41.33
C ASP A 300 -14.41 17.25 -39.98
N ILE A 301 -14.21 18.36 -39.26
CA ILE A 301 -14.83 18.64 -37.94
C ILE A 301 -16.34 18.41 -37.95
N LYS A 302 -17.04 18.84 -39.01
CA LYS A 302 -18.50 18.69 -39.14
C LYS A 302 -18.98 17.23 -39.29
N ASN A 303 -18.07 16.32 -39.65
CA ASN A 303 -18.39 14.93 -39.94
C ASN A 303 -18.17 14.01 -38.72
N PHE A 304 -17.25 14.37 -37.81
CA PHE A 304 -16.81 13.52 -36.70
C PHE A 304 -16.98 14.24 -35.35
N PRO A 305 -18.04 13.91 -34.57
CA PRO A 305 -18.34 14.60 -33.30
C PRO A 305 -17.20 14.58 -32.27
N ASN A 306 -16.49 13.46 -32.13
CA ASN A 306 -15.37 13.32 -31.21
C ASN A 306 -14.18 14.22 -31.58
N LEU A 307 -13.88 14.33 -32.89
CA LEU A 307 -12.89 15.28 -33.41
C LEU A 307 -13.30 16.74 -33.15
N ALA A 308 -14.59 17.05 -33.29
CA ALA A 308 -15.12 18.37 -32.98
C ALA A 308 -14.98 18.71 -31.49
N ALA A 309 -15.34 17.79 -30.60
CA ALA A 309 -15.19 17.96 -29.16
C ALA A 309 -13.73 18.21 -28.78
N TYR A 310 -12.81 17.40 -29.33
CA TYR A 310 -11.38 17.54 -29.12
C TYR A 310 -10.88 18.93 -29.53
N TRP A 311 -11.10 19.36 -30.77
CA TRP A 311 -10.56 20.65 -31.24
C TRP A 311 -11.18 21.86 -30.53
N ILE A 312 -12.46 21.81 -30.14
CA ILE A 312 -13.09 22.89 -29.36
C ILE A 312 -12.35 23.07 -28.02
N LEU A 313 -12.21 21.98 -27.27
CA LEU A 313 -11.59 22.00 -25.94
C LEU A 313 -10.08 22.26 -26.02
N HIS A 314 -9.40 21.66 -27.00
CA HIS A 314 -7.99 21.92 -27.31
C HIS A 314 -7.71 23.42 -27.47
N HIS A 315 -8.43 24.10 -28.37
CA HIS A 315 -8.21 25.53 -28.60
C HIS A 315 -8.66 26.39 -27.42
N PHE A 316 -9.75 26.00 -26.73
CA PHE A 316 -10.24 26.71 -25.56
C PHE A 316 -9.19 26.77 -24.44
N TYR A 317 -8.61 25.62 -24.08
CA TYR A 317 -7.61 25.52 -23.01
C TYR A 317 -6.25 26.10 -23.42
N LEU A 318 -5.89 26.03 -24.70
CA LEU A 318 -4.67 26.69 -25.24
C LEU A 318 -4.83 28.19 -25.50
N LYS A 319 -5.97 28.80 -25.12
CA LYS A 319 -6.25 30.22 -25.38
C LYS A 319 -6.10 30.63 -26.86
N ASN A 320 -6.38 29.70 -27.78
CA ASN A 320 -6.42 29.92 -29.22
C ASN A 320 -7.82 30.41 -29.63
N GLU A 321 -8.20 31.61 -29.22
CA GLU A 321 -9.60 32.07 -29.23
C GLU A 321 -10.21 32.16 -30.64
N ASP A 322 -9.44 32.57 -31.66
CA ASP A 322 -9.96 32.69 -33.02
C ASP A 322 -10.19 31.30 -33.61
N ALA A 323 -9.21 30.40 -33.47
CA ALA A 323 -9.33 29.00 -33.90
C ALA A 323 -10.44 28.27 -33.15
N CYS A 324 -10.64 28.55 -31.85
CA CYS A 324 -11.76 28.01 -31.08
C CYS A 324 -13.11 28.47 -31.66
N ARG A 325 -13.28 29.76 -31.95
CA ARG A 325 -14.51 30.31 -32.53
C ARG A 325 -14.77 29.79 -33.95
N GLU A 326 -13.73 29.62 -34.77
CA GLU A 326 -13.84 29.00 -36.10
C GLU A 326 -14.25 27.53 -36.00
N THR A 327 -13.61 26.77 -35.11
CA THR A 327 -13.93 25.37 -34.82
C THR A 327 -15.39 25.24 -34.38
N ILE A 328 -15.87 26.08 -33.46
CA ILE A 328 -17.27 26.08 -33.02
C ILE A 328 -18.24 26.35 -34.17
N LYS A 329 -17.91 27.30 -35.06
CA LYS A 329 -18.73 27.59 -36.25
C LYS A 329 -18.86 26.38 -37.19
N LEU A 330 -17.80 25.59 -37.32
CA LEU A 330 -17.79 24.36 -38.10
C LEU A 330 -18.53 23.23 -37.36
N ALA A 331 -18.25 23.06 -36.08
CA ALA A 331 -18.79 22.03 -35.20
C ALA A 331 -20.30 22.14 -34.94
N ASN A 332 -20.86 23.36 -34.97
CA ASN A 332 -22.32 23.58 -34.90
C ASN A 332 -23.09 22.92 -36.06
N LYS A 333 -22.41 22.49 -37.12
CA LYS A 333 -23.01 21.73 -38.23
C LYS A 333 -22.91 20.21 -38.05
N SER A 334 -22.27 19.74 -36.97
CA SER A 334 -22.13 18.31 -36.66
C SER A 334 -23.49 17.69 -36.36
N LYS A 335 -23.61 16.39 -36.63
CA LYS A 335 -24.78 15.60 -36.25
C LYS A 335 -24.83 15.42 -34.72
N GLY A 336 -26.00 15.12 -34.18
CA GLY A 336 -26.23 14.93 -32.74
C GLY A 336 -26.56 16.23 -31.99
N LYS A 337 -26.77 16.11 -30.68
CA LYS A 337 -27.15 17.22 -29.78
C LYS A 337 -26.02 17.66 -28.85
N ILE A 338 -25.06 16.79 -28.55
CA ILE A 338 -23.99 17.07 -27.58
C ILE A 338 -23.02 18.17 -28.07
N ILE A 339 -22.49 18.07 -29.30
CA ILE A 339 -21.52 19.04 -29.82
C ILE A 339 -22.09 20.46 -29.90
N PRO A 340 -23.30 20.70 -30.46
CA PRO A 340 -23.92 22.02 -30.40
C PRO A 340 -24.05 22.57 -28.97
N LYS A 341 -24.25 21.68 -27.98
CA LYS A 341 -24.36 22.08 -26.58
C LYS A 341 -23.02 22.48 -25.97
N ILE A 342 -21.95 21.74 -26.26
CA ILE A 342 -20.57 22.15 -25.92
C ILE A 342 -20.26 23.52 -26.52
N CYS A 343 -20.59 23.73 -27.80
CA CYS A 343 -20.41 25.01 -28.48
C CYS A 343 -21.13 26.17 -27.76
N GLU A 344 -22.37 25.95 -27.31
CA GLU A 344 -23.16 26.94 -26.56
C GLU A 344 -22.46 27.35 -25.25
N HIS A 345 -22.06 26.36 -24.43
CA HIS A 345 -21.38 26.60 -23.15
C HIS A 345 -20.04 27.33 -23.34
N ILE A 346 -19.22 26.90 -24.30
CA ILE A 346 -17.91 27.51 -24.57
C ILE A 346 -18.06 28.93 -25.12
N ILE A 347 -18.98 29.19 -26.06
CA ILE A 347 -19.24 30.56 -26.54
C ILE A 347 -19.77 31.43 -25.42
N ALA A 348 -20.72 30.94 -24.60
CA ALA A 348 -21.28 31.71 -23.49
C ALA A 348 -20.19 32.12 -22.49
N TYR A 349 -19.23 31.22 -22.22
CA TYR A 349 -18.07 31.53 -21.40
C TYR A 349 -17.14 32.56 -22.06
N LEU A 350 -16.72 32.33 -23.30
CA LEU A 350 -15.82 33.24 -24.04
C LEU A 350 -16.42 34.64 -24.28
N ASP A 351 -17.74 34.75 -24.35
CA ASP A 351 -18.46 36.03 -24.46
C ASP A 351 -18.72 36.71 -23.10
N GLY A 352 -18.27 36.12 -21.99
CA GLY A 352 -18.49 36.64 -20.63
C GLY A 352 -19.94 36.58 -20.16
N LYS A 353 -20.79 35.77 -20.81
CA LYS A 353 -22.21 35.58 -20.46
C LYS A 353 -22.40 34.54 -19.35
N SER A 354 -21.41 33.70 -19.09
CA SER A 354 -21.38 32.74 -17.99
C SER A 354 -20.25 33.02 -16.99
N LYS A 355 -20.50 32.76 -15.71
CA LYS A 355 -19.51 32.82 -14.62
C LYS A 355 -18.94 31.45 -14.24
N SER A 356 -19.31 30.43 -14.99
CA SER A 356 -18.80 29.07 -14.88
C SER A 356 -18.67 28.47 -16.28
N LEU A 357 -17.76 27.51 -16.43
CA LEU A 357 -17.78 26.62 -17.58
C LEU A 357 -18.21 25.25 -17.07
N PHE A 358 -19.36 24.76 -17.57
CA PHE A 358 -20.01 23.59 -17.00
C PHE A 358 -20.17 23.77 -15.46
N ASN A 359 -19.59 22.88 -14.67
CA ASN A 359 -19.65 22.90 -13.21
C ASN A 359 -18.46 23.63 -12.55
N LEU A 360 -17.53 24.19 -13.35
CA LEU A 360 -16.34 24.85 -12.82
C LEU A 360 -16.47 26.38 -12.72
N PRO A 361 -16.14 26.99 -11.57
CA PRO A 361 -16.04 28.44 -11.43
C PRO A 361 -14.99 29.05 -12.38
N THR A 362 -15.25 30.26 -12.89
CA THR A 362 -14.33 30.98 -13.80
C THR A 362 -12.89 31.03 -13.30
N GLU A 363 -12.66 31.23 -12.01
CA GLU A 363 -11.31 31.28 -11.43
C GLU A 363 -10.52 29.98 -11.65
N LYS A 364 -11.14 28.82 -11.37
CA LYS A 364 -10.52 27.50 -11.57
C LYS A 364 -10.28 27.24 -13.07
N VAL A 365 -11.24 27.61 -13.92
CA VAL A 365 -11.09 27.48 -15.39
C VAL A 365 -9.91 28.31 -15.90
N GLU A 366 -9.80 29.58 -15.51
CA GLU A 366 -8.70 30.45 -15.94
C GLU A 366 -7.33 30.01 -15.38
N LYS A 367 -7.29 29.45 -14.18
CA LYS A 367 -6.09 28.83 -13.61
C LYS A 367 -5.61 27.69 -14.52
N ILE A 368 -6.50 26.78 -14.89
CA ILE A 368 -6.19 25.65 -15.79
C ILE A 368 -5.78 26.17 -17.16
N ARG A 369 -6.57 27.06 -17.80
CA ARG A 369 -6.22 27.64 -19.10
C ARG A 369 -4.85 28.32 -19.09
N SER A 370 -4.49 29.00 -18.00
CA SER A 370 -3.19 29.65 -17.88
C SER A 370 -2.05 28.65 -17.70
N GLN A 371 -2.26 27.58 -16.92
CA GLN A 371 -1.31 26.49 -16.78
C GLN A 371 -1.12 25.72 -18.09
N THR A 372 -2.19 25.44 -18.84
CA THR A 372 -2.10 24.81 -20.16
C THR A 372 -1.36 25.71 -21.13
N PHE A 373 -1.71 27.00 -21.18
CA PHE A 373 -1.03 27.95 -22.05
C PHE A 373 0.47 28.09 -21.75
N SER A 374 0.89 28.09 -20.48
CA SER A 374 2.31 28.19 -20.12
C SER A 374 3.10 26.92 -20.43
N ASN A 375 2.48 25.75 -20.37
CA ASN A 375 3.15 24.47 -20.62
C ASN A 375 3.10 24.00 -22.08
N ALA A 376 2.30 24.64 -22.92
CA ALA A 376 2.17 24.31 -24.34
C ALA A 376 3.48 24.47 -25.12
N ASP A 377 3.62 23.77 -26.24
CA ASP A 377 4.68 24.02 -27.22
C ASP A 377 4.30 25.16 -28.17
N PRO A 378 5.24 26.05 -28.58
CA PRO A 378 4.97 27.11 -29.56
C PRO A 378 4.27 26.64 -30.85
N LYS A 379 4.49 25.39 -31.29
CA LYS A 379 3.82 24.81 -32.49
C LYS A 379 2.30 24.67 -32.33
N GLN A 380 1.79 24.70 -31.09
CA GLN A 380 0.38 24.52 -30.74
C GLN A 380 -0.35 25.86 -30.57
N ILE A 381 0.40 26.95 -30.41
CA ILE A 381 -0.14 28.29 -30.18
C ILE A 381 -0.45 28.95 -31.53
N GLU A 382 -1.61 29.61 -31.60
CA GLU A 382 -2.00 30.33 -32.80
C GLU A 382 -0.99 31.46 -33.10
N PRO A 383 -0.58 31.67 -34.37
CA PRO A 383 0.54 32.54 -34.72
C PRO A 383 0.48 33.96 -34.13
N LYS A 384 -0.73 34.53 -34.01
CA LYS A 384 -0.95 35.88 -33.44
C LYS A 384 -0.65 35.95 -31.93
N ASN A 385 -0.75 34.83 -31.21
CA ASN A 385 -0.56 34.75 -29.75
C ASN A 385 0.85 34.35 -29.35
N ILE A 386 1.75 34.00 -30.29
CA ILE A 386 3.14 33.62 -29.97
C ILE A 386 3.85 34.71 -29.15
N LYS A 387 3.60 35.99 -29.46
CA LYS A 387 4.16 37.10 -28.69
C LYS A 387 3.67 37.11 -27.23
N LEU A 388 2.35 36.95 -27.04
CA LEU A 388 1.72 36.88 -25.73
C LEU A 388 2.22 35.66 -24.93
N TYR A 389 2.38 34.52 -25.59
CA TYR A 389 2.94 33.29 -25.02
C TYR A 389 4.39 33.50 -24.52
N ASN A 390 5.25 34.11 -25.34
CA ASN A 390 6.62 34.41 -24.93
C ASN A 390 6.68 35.44 -23.78
N GLU A 391 5.76 36.41 -23.76
CA GLU A 391 5.62 37.40 -22.67
C GLU A 391 5.15 36.74 -21.38
N SER A 392 4.18 35.81 -21.43
CA SER A 392 3.72 35.08 -20.24
C SER A 392 4.81 34.18 -19.65
N LEU A 393 5.69 33.65 -20.48
CA LEU A 393 6.88 32.92 -20.04
C LEU A 393 8.01 33.87 -19.61
N GLY A 394 7.89 35.19 -19.77
CA GLY A 394 9.00 36.13 -19.48
C GLY A 394 10.25 35.87 -20.34
N LEU A 395 10.08 35.36 -21.56
CA LEU A 395 11.16 35.15 -22.53
C LEU A 395 11.48 36.42 -23.34
N SER A 396 10.54 37.35 -23.41
CA SER A 396 10.63 38.56 -24.23
C SER A 396 11.70 39.57 -23.79
N ASN A 397 12.13 39.49 -22.53
CA ASN A 397 13.11 40.42 -21.95
C ASN A 397 14.55 39.88 -21.97
N LEU A 398 14.77 38.70 -22.52
CA LEU A 398 16.09 38.08 -22.58
C LEU A 398 16.97 38.78 -23.61
N LYS A 399 18.22 39.04 -23.23
CA LYS A 399 19.24 39.55 -24.15
C LYS A 399 19.67 38.41 -25.08
N THR A 400 19.07 38.35 -26.26
CA THR A 400 19.31 37.29 -27.25
C THR A 400 20.13 37.77 -28.45
N ILE A 401 20.68 36.81 -29.21
CA ILE A 401 21.38 37.04 -30.47
C ILE A 401 20.68 36.30 -31.62
N SER A 402 20.58 36.94 -32.78
CA SER A 402 19.98 36.30 -33.96
C SER A 402 20.83 35.11 -34.42
N LYS A 403 20.20 34.04 -34.91
CA LYS A 403 20.92 32.85 -35.41
C LYS A 403 22.00 33.20 -36.43
N LYS A 404 21.72 34.14 -37.34
CA LYS A 404 22.66 34.59 -38.37
C LYS A 404 23.88 35.30 -37.79
N ASP A 405 23.68 36.16 -36.79
CA ASP A 405 24.79 36.90 -36.15
C ASP A 405 25.62 35.99 -35.25
N LEU A 406 24.97 35.03 -34.57
CA LEU A 406 25.62 34.01 -33.76
C LEU A 406 26.55 33.12 -34.62
N GLU A 407 26.05 32.61 -35.74
CA GLU A 407 26.85 31.82 -36.69
C GLU A 407 28.06 32.59 -37.23
N SER A 408 27.95 33.92 -37.35
CA SER A 408 29.08 34.79 -37.71
C SER A 408 30.10 34.90 -36.56
N LYS A 409 29.64 35.20 -35.33
CA LYS A 409 30.51 35.32 -34.14
C LYS A 409 31.26 34.04 -33.82
N ILE A 410 30.62 32.87 -33.92
CA ILE A 410 31.23 31.55 -33.68
C ILE A 410 32.45 31.31 -34.59
N LYS A 411 32.45 31.87 -35.81
CA LYS A 411 33.56 31.73 -36.76
C LYS A 411 34.73 32.67 -36.46
N THR A 412 34.48 33.79 -35.81
CA THR A 412 35.49 34.86 -35.61
C THR A 412 36.04 34.93 -34.20
N GLU A 413 35.31 34.46 -33.19
CA GLU A 413 35.73 34.51 -31.79
C GLU A 413 36.60 33.29 -31.43
N GLU A 414 37.76 33.54 -30.81
CA GLU A 414 38.69 32.47 -30.41
C GLU A 414 38.20 31.76 -29.14
N ASN A 415 37.67 32.51 -28.17
CA ASN A 415 37.09 31.95 -26.95
C ASN A 415 35.56 31.91 -27.03
N LEU A 416 35.03 30.75 -27.44
CA LEU A 416 33.59 30.55 -27.59
C LEU A 416 32.79 30.73 -26.28
N PHE A 417 33.39 30.52 -25.10
CA PHE A 417 32.71 30.75 -23.81
C PHE A 417 32.38 32.23 -23.57
N LYS A 418 33.14 33.15 -24.16
CA LYS A 418 32.85 34.58 -24.09
C LYS A 418 31.50 34.92 -24.73
N ILE A 419 31.08 34.18 -25.76
CA ILE A 419 29.76 34.35 -26.36
C ILE A 419 28.66 33.95 -25.36
N ILE A 420 28.88 32.90 -24.57
CA ILE A 420 27.96 32.46 -23.51
C ILE A 420 27.86 33.55 -22.42
N GLU A 421 28.99 34.15 -22.04
CA GLU A 421 29.04 35.26 -21.06
C GLU A 421 28.37 36.56 -21.56
N ASP A 422 28.52 36.90 -22.84
CA ASP A 422 27.91 38.10 -23.44
C ASP A 422 26.37 38.02 -23.47
N TYR A 423 25.82 36.81 -23.53
CA TYR A 423 24.39 36.51 -23.61
C TYR A 423 24.00 35.47 -22.54
N PRO A 424 24.09 35.82 -21.24
CA PRO A 424 24.10 34.85 -20.14
C PRO A 424 22.79 34.09 -19.93
N ASP A 425 21.69 34.48 -20.58
CA ASP A 425 20.38 33.82 -20.47
C ASP A 425 19.85 33.29 -21.83
N ASP A 426 20.64 33.35 -22.91
CA ASP A 426 20.23 32.89 -24.24
C ASP A 426 20.59 31.40 -24.45
N VAL A 427 19.76 30.52 -23.88
CA VAL A 427 19.94 29.05 -23.93
C VAL A 427 20.05 28.54 -25.37
N ASN A 428 19.31 29.11 -26.33
CA ASN A 428 19.41 28.70 -27.73
C ASN A 428 20.78 29.02 -28.32
N ALA A 429 21.34 30.18 -27.97
CA ALA A 429 22.70 30.52 -28.35
C ALA A 429 23.74 29.63 -27.66
N HIS A 430 23.56 29.36 -26.36
CA HIS A 430 24.42 28.46 -25.60
C HIS A 430 24.45 27.06 -26.22
N ASP A 431 23.30 26.52 -26.59
CA ASP A 431 23.19 25.19 -27.21
C ASP A 431 24.00 25.08 -28.51
N LEU A 432 23.93 26.10 -29.36
CA LEU A 432 24.68 26.15 -30.61
C LEU A 432 26.19 26.32 -30.35
N VAL A 433 26.57 27.15 -29.39
CA VAL A 433 27.96 27.38 -29.01
C VAL A 433 28.57 26.12 -28.37
N LEU A 434 27.87 25.45 -27.46
CA LEU A 434 28.32 24.21 -26.81
C LEU A 434 28.51 23.08 -27.82
N LYS A 435 27.61 22.95 -28.82
CA LYS A 435 27.77 21.99 -29.93
C LYS A 435 29.00 22.28 -30.81
N GLU A 436 29.46 23.52 -30.87
CA GLU A 436 30.70 23.88 -31.56
C GLU A 436 31.94 23.68 -30.67
N ILE A 437 31.82 23.95 -29.37
CA ILE A 437 32.86 23.63 -28.38
C ILE A 437 33.11 22.12 -28.35
N SER A 438 32.07 21.28 -28.35
CA SER A 438 32.21 19.81 -28.31
C SER A 438 32.94 19.24 -29.53
N LYS A 439 32.96 19.97 -30.66
CA LYS A 439 33.76 19.61 -31.84
C LYS A 439 35.24 20.00 -31.71
N LYS A 440 35.54 21.05 -30.95
CA LYS A 440 36.90 21.63 -30.80
C LYS A 440 37.65 21.12 -29.57
N ASP A 441 36.95 20.83 -28.48
CA ASP A 441 37.51 20.37 -27.20
C ASP A 441 37.09 18.92 -26.92
N THR A 442 38.01 17.98 -27.16
CA THR A 442 37.76 16.54 -26.97
C THR A 442 37.58 16.13 -25.52
N ASN A 443 38.09 16.92 -24.56
CA ASN A 443 37.97 16.62 -23.13
C ASN A 443 36.58 16.99 -22.60
N LEU A 444 35.99 18.07 -23.14
CA LEU A 444 34.64 18.50 -22.80
C LEU A 444 33.55 17.79 -23.60
N LYS A 445 33.87 17.24 -24.79
CA LYS A 445 32.88 16.65 -25.68
C LYS A 445 31.90 15.71 -24.97
N LYS A 446 32.42 14.72 -24.23
CA LYS A 446 31.57 13.74 -23.54
C LYS A 446 30.67 14.41 -22.50
N LEU A 447 31.22 15.36 -21.75
CA LEU A 447 30.47 16.12 -20.74
C LEU A 447 29.34 16.93 -21.41
N ILE A 448 29.61 17.61 -22.53
CA ILE A 448 28.59 18.38 -23.25
C ILE A 448 27.52 17.47 -23.88
N ASP A 449 27.92 16.34 -24.47
CA ASP A 449 26.99 15.37 -25.04
C ASP A 449 26.08 14.77 -23.95
N ASP A 450 26.64 14.45 -22.78
CA ASP A 450 25.88 14.00 -21.62
C ASP A 450 24.96 15.12 -21.10
N TYR A 451 25.42 16.37 -20.97
CA TYR A 451 24.57 17.50 -20.56
C TYR A 451 23.28 17.61 -21.38
N PHE A 452 23.35 17.48 -22.71
CA PHE A 452 22.16 17.55 -23.56
C PHE A 452 21.20 16.38 -23.36
N ARG A 453 21.71 15.19 -23.03
CA ARG A 453 20.91 14.00 -22.72
C ARG A 453 20.26 14.14 -21.33
N GLU A 454 21.07 14.44 -20.33
CA GLU A 454 20.66 14.40 -18.92
C GLU A 454 19.76 15.58 -18.54
N ARG A 455 19.91 16.75 -19.18
CA ARG A 455 19.12 17.93 -18.78
C ARG A 455 17.62 17.77 -19.02
N THR A 456 17.18 16.94 -19.95
CA THR A 456 15.75 16.70 -20.22
C THR A 456 15.16 15.53 -19.43
N ASP A 457 15.95 14.93 -18.54
CA ASP A 457 15.52 13.85 -17.64
C ASP A 457 14.78 14.43 -16.41
N SER A 458 14.32 13.55 -15.52
CA SER A 458 13.62 13.86 -14.28
C SER A 458 14.52 14.54 -13.24
N ALA A 459 13.90 15.21 -12.26
CA ALA A 459 14.62 15.92 -11.19
C ALA A 459 15.49 15.00 -10.30
N TYR A 460 15.18 13.70 -10.24
CA TYR A 460 15.93 12.71 -9.47
C TYR A 460 17.33 12.45 -10.05
N ASN A 461 17.49 12.67 -11.35
CA ASN A 461 18.71 12.38 -12.07
C ASN A 461 19.90 13.20 -11.55
N THR A 462 21.09 12.62 -11.60
CA THR A 462 22.32 13.22 -11.08
C THR A 462 23.39 13.19 -12.15
N TRP A 463 23.73 14.37 -12.67
CA TRP A 463 24.80 14.51 -13.65
C TRP A 463 25.77 15.64 -13.28
N PRO A 464 27.08 15.46 -13.48
CA PRO A 464 27.75 14.17 -13.61
C PRO A 464 27.62 13.36 -12.30
N TYR A 465 27.58 12.03 -12.38
CA TYR A 465 27.52 11.18 -11.19
C TYR A 465 28.70 11.36 -10.22
N ASN A 466 29.85 11.85 -10.70
CA ASN A 466 30.97 12.25 -9.85
C ASN A 466 31.14 13.78 -9.95
N PRO A 467 30.89 14.54 -8.86
CA PRO A 467 31.02 16.01 -8.84
C PRO A 467 32.40 16.53 -9.26
N GLU A 468 33.48 15.79 -9.00
CA GLU A 468 34.84 16.18 -9.40
C GLU A 468 35.05 16.24 -10.92
N LYS A 469 34.14 15.63 -11.69
CA LYS A 469 34.17 15.65 -13.16
C LYS A 469 33.40 16.82 -13.77
N LEU A 470 32.73 17.65 -12.96
CA LEU A 470 32.00 18.82 -13.44
C LEU A 470 32.99 19.94 -13.82
N ASP A 471 32.89 20.42 -15.05
CA ASP A 471 33.69 21.57 -15.51
C ASP A 471 32.94 22.88 -15.22
N LYS A 472 33.52 23.71 -14.34
CA LYS A 472 32.92 24.98 -13.91
C LYS A 472 32.69 25.98 -15.05
N ARG A 473 33.36 25.83 -16.21
CA ARG A 473 33.11 26.68 -17.39
C ARG A 473 31.69 26.51 -17.95
N LEU A 474 31.00 25.41 -17.62
CA LEU A 474 29.60 25.18 -18.03
C LEU A 474 28.59 25.90 -17.12
N SER A 475 29.02 26.52 -16.02
CA SER A 475 28.12 27.11 -15.00
C SER A 475 27.07 28.05 -15.59
N VAL A 476 27.48 28.99 -16.45
CA VAL A 476 26.56 29.97 -17.06
C VAL A 476 25.48 29.28 -17.89
N ALA A 477 25.84 28.29 -18.70
CA ALA A 477 24.89 27.58 -19.57
C ALA A 477 23.94 26.66 -18.77
N ILE A 478 24.45 25.97 -17.75
CA ILE A 478 23.64 25.11 -16.87
C ILE A 478 22.62 25.96 -16.11
N ASN A 479 23.06 27.05 -15.49
CA ASN A 479 22.19 27.95 -14.74
C ASN A 479 21.15 28.66 -15.63
N ALA A 480 21.55 29.09 -16.83
CA ALA A 480 20.62 29.68 -17.80
C ALA A 480 19.52 28.70 -18.21
N ALA A 481 19.89 27.45 -18.53
CA ALA A 481 18.93 26.40 -18.85
C ALA A 481 17.97 26.15 -17.67
N PHE A 482 18.51 25.95 -16.47
CA PHE A 482 17.68 25.75 -15.28
C PHE A 482 16.70 26.92 -15.04
N ARG A 483 17.17 28.17 -15.07
CA ARG A 483 16.30 29.37 -14.91
C ARG A 483 15.23 29.48 -16.00
N GLN A 484 15.55 29.14 -17.25
CA GLN A 484 14.57 29.09 -18.33
C GLN A 484 13.54 27.96 -18.07
N GLY A 485 13.98 26.84 -17.53
CA GLY A 485 13.15 25.70 -17.19
C GLY A 485 12.12 25.95 -16.08
N LEU A 486 12.38 26.89 -15.17
CA LEU A 486 11.46 27.27 -14.08
C LEU A 486 10.09 27.79 -14.55
N LYS A 487 9.93 28.04 -15.85
CA LYS A 487 8.70 28.55 -16.49
C LYS A 487 7.72 27.43 -16.87
N TYR A 488 8.17 26.19 -16.79
CA TYR A 488 7.43 24.98 -17.15
C TYR A 488 7.28 24.09 -15.92
N ASP A 489 6.22 23.29 -15.85
CA ASP A 489 6.06 22.23 -14.85
C ASP A 489 7.12 21.14 -15.05
N ALA A 490 7.44 20.39 -13.99
CA ALA A 490 8.62 19.53 -13.92
C ALA A 490 8.63 18.37 -14.93
N GLU A 491 7.48 17.91 -15.41
CA GLU A 491 7.40 16.80 -16.36
C GLU A 491 7.59 17.27 -17.81
N ASN A 492 7.64 18.58 -18.06
CA ASN A 492 7.93 19.11 -19.39
C ASN A 492 9.43 18.98 -19.72
N LYS A 493 9.77 18.46 -20.91
CA LYS A 493 11.18 18.34 -21.35
C LYS A 493 11.95 19.68 -21.40
N LYS A 494 11.24 20.82 -21.50
CA LYS A 494 11.82 22.17 -21.44
C LYS A 494 11.97 22.73 -20.02
N ALA A 495 11.49 22.01 -19.01
CA ALA A 495 11.69 22.34 -17.60
C ALA A 495 13.14 22.09 -17.13
N TYR A 496 13.88 21.31 -17.93
CA TYR A 496 15.28 20.95 -17.74
C TYR A 496 15.58 20.40 -16.32
N CYS A 497 14.72 19.52 -15.82
CA CYS A 497 14.76 19.06 -14.44
C CYS A 497 16.01 18.26 -14.09
N GLY A 498 16.55 17.46 -15.01
CA GLY A 498 17.68 16.56 -14.75
C GLY A 498 19.02 17.25 -14.44
N ILE A 499 19.11 18.57 -14.58
CA ILE A 499 20.28 19.36 -14.13
C ILE A 499 20.11 20.05 -12.77
N THR A 500 18.98 19.83 -12.07
CA THR A 500 18.70 20.51 -10.79
C THR A 500 19.81 20.24 -9.75
N LYS A 501 20.18 18.97 -9.55
CA LYS A 501 21.29 18.59 -8.65
C LYS A 501 22.63 19.14 -9.13
N THR A 502 22.84 19.22 -10.45
CA THR A 502 24.06 19.79 -11.04
C THR A 502 24.24 21.27 -10.66
N VAL A 503 23.15 22.04 -10.58
CA VAL A 503 23.21 23.44 -10.11
C VAL A 503 23.78 23.51 -8.69
N GLY A 504 23.39 22.59 -7.81
CA GLY A 504 23.94 22.49 -6.44
C GLY A 504 25.42 22.14 -6.39
N MET A 505 25.90 21.28 -7.30
CA MET A 505 27.33 20.93 -7.38
C MET A 505 28.24 22.10 -7.78
N LEU A 506 27.70 23.14 -8.43
CA LEU A 506 28.49 24.31 -8.84
C LEU A 506 28.79 25.23 -7.65
N ASP A 507 27.83 25.38 -6.73
CA ASP A 507 27.87 26.20 -5.52
C ASP A 507 28.52 27.59 -5.72
N ASP A 508 28.15 28.28 -6.81
CA ASP A 508 28.67 29.59 -7.20
C ASP A 508 27.60 30.69 -7.22
N ASP A 509 28.00 31.94 -7.51
CA ASP A 509 27.08 33.09 -7.58
C ASP A 509 25.91 32.86 -8.56
N GLN A 510 26.12 32.13 -9.65
CA GLN A 510 25.06 31.83 -10.62
C GLN A 510 24.07 30.81 -10.08
N ALA A 511 24.55 29.78 -9.39
CA ALA A 511 23.72 28.82 -8.68
C ALA A 511 22.83 29.50 -7.63
N MET A 512 23.37 30.46 -6.87
CA MET A 512 22.58 31.21 -5.87
C MET A 512 21.48 32.06 -6.50
N VAL A 513 21.75 32.71 -7.64
CA VAL A 513 20.71 33.44 -8.39
C VAL A 513 19.63 32.47 -8.86
N SER A 514 20.03 31.32 -9.42
CA SER A 514 19.13 30.27 -9.87
C SER A 514 18.25 29.72 -8.75
N PHE A 515 18.81 29.41 -7.58
CA PHE A 515 18.07 28.93 -6.42
C PHE A 515 17.09 29.97 -5.88
N ARG A 516 17.50 31.24 -5.79
CA ARG A 516 16.59 32.31 -5.38
C ARG A 516 15.41 32.47 -6.34
N GLU A 517 15.64 32.30 -7.65
CA GLU A 517 14.54 32.30 -8.62
C GLU A 517 13.66 31.05 -8.50
N ALA A 518 14.25 29.87 -8.33
CA ALA A 518 13.51 28.61 -8.17
C ALA A 518 12.59 28.67 -6.95
N VAL A 519 13.11 29.12 -5.81
CA VAL A 519 12.35 29.35 -4.57
C VAL A 519 11.18 30.30 -4.79
N ARG A 520 11.25 31.26 -5.71
CA ARG A 520 10.15 32.22 -5.96
C ARG A 520 9.15 31.74 -7.02
N LYS A 521 9.60 30.95 -7.99
CA LYS A 521 8.82 30.61 -9.20
C LYS A 521 8.18 29.22 -9.17
N LEU A 522 8.86 28.21 -8.63
CA LEU A 522 8.38 26.82 -8.63
C LEU A 522 7.18 26.64 -7.71
N LYS A 523 6.24 25.75 -8.01
CA LYS A 523 5.17 25.41 -7.07
C LYS A 523 5.73 24.72 -5.81
N GLN A 524 4.97 24.72 -4.71
CA GLN A 524 5.43 24.15 -3.44
C GLN A 524 5.67 22.64 -3.49
N ASP A 525 5.02 21.95 -4.41
CA ASP A 525 5.03 20.51 -4.67
C ASP A 525 5.89 20.12 -5.89
N ASP A 526 6.63 21.07 -6.48
CA ASP A 526 7.52 20.78 -7.60
C ASP A 526 8.76 20.00 -7.12
N PRO A 527 9.09 18.83 -7.72
CA PRO A 527 10.18 17.97 -7.25
C PRO A 527 11.56 18.62 -7.36
N ARG A 528 11.74 19.62 -8.23
CA ARG A 528 13.01 20.36 -8.28
C ARG A 528 13.25 21.15 -6.99
N LEU A 529 12.18 21.57 -6.31
CA LEU A 529 12.27 22.38 -5.10
C LEU A 529 12.92 21.59 -3.96
N GLU A 530 12.67 20.29 -3.85
CA GLU A 530 13.32 19.37 -2.89
C GLU A 530 14.85 19.51 -2.97
N TYR A 531 15.42 19.31 -4.16
CA TYR A 531 16.85 19.34 -4.38
C TYR A 531 17.45 20.74 -4.31
N VAL A 532 16.67 21.78 -4.63
CA VAL A 532 17.07 23.17 -4.39
C VAL A 532 17.24 23.41 -2.89
N ILE A 533 16.31 22.94 -2.06
CA ILE A 533 16.41 23.08 -0.60
C ILE A 533 17.58 22.26 -0.05
N GLU A 534 17.76 21.01 -0.50
CA GLU A 534 18.91 20.17 -0.13
C GLU A 534 20.26 20.83 -0.45
N ALA A 535 20.38 21.40 -1.65
CA ALA A 535 21.58 22.13 -2.08
C ALA A 535 21.84 23.38 -1.22
N LEU A 536 20.78 24.12 -0.85
CA LEU A 536 20.91 25.29 0.03
C LEU A 536 21.33 24.92 1.45
N ILE A 537 20.87 23.78 1.97
CA ILE A 537 21.24 23.29 3.32
C ILE A 537 22.72 22.86 3.35
N SER A 538 23.20 22.24 2.27
CA SER A 538 24.57 21.71 2.17
C SER A 538 25.60 22.72 1.65
N SER A 539 25.15 23.87 1.12
CA SER A 539 26.01 24.91 0.53
C SER A 539 26.88 25.63 1.57
N GLU A 540 28.13 25.88 1.20
CA GLU A 540 29.06 26.73 1.98
C GLU A 540 28.99 28.21 1.55
N HIS A 541 28.17 28.52 0.53
CA HIS A 541 28.07 29.86 -0.01
C HIS A 541 27.37 30.84 0.95
N LYS A 542 27.95 32.04 1.08
CA LYS A 542 27.48 33.08 2.03
C LYS A 542 25.99 33.47 1.87
N ASP A 543 25.46 33.36 0.66
CA ASP A 543 24.08 33.77 0.34
C ASP A 543 23.06 32.64 0.57
N ALA A 544 23.51 31.38 0.72
CA ALA A 544 22.63 30.21 0.81
C ALA A 544 21.66 30.32 1.99
N ASN A 545 22.15 30.69 3.18
CA ASN A 545 21.30 30.84 4.37
C ASN A 545 20.24 31.95 4.22
N SER A 546 20.53 33.01 3.45
CA SER A 546 19.53 34.05 3.15
C SER A 546 18.46 33.53 2.19
N ILE A 547 18.81 32.68 1.22
CA ILE A 547 17.85 32.10 0.28
C ILE A 547 17.01 31.02 0.98
N LEU A 548 17.61 30.24 1.87
CA LEU A 548 16.90 29.29 2.72
C LEU A 548 15.87 30.01 3.61
N ALA A 549 16.18 31.21 4.09
CA ALA A 549 15.22 32.07 4.79
C ALA A 549 14.05 32.50 3.88
N ASP A 550 14.31 32.92 2.63
CA ASP A 550 13.26 33.23 1.65
C ASP A 550 12.33 32.01 1.45
N ALA A 551 12.90 30.80 1.34
CA ALA A 551 12.14 29.56 1.22
C ALA A 551 11.30 29.24 2.48
N ALA A 552 11.87 29.44 3.66
CA ALA A 552 11.18 29.26 4.94
C ALA A 552 10.00 30.23 5.10
N TRP A 553 10.12 31.49 4.64
CA TRP A 553 8.98 32.41 4.66
C TRP A 553 7.87 31.99 3.71
N ARG A 554 8.25 31.41 2.56
CA ARG A 554 7.31 30.98 1.53
C ARG A 554 6.40 29.84 1.99
N THR A 555 6.78 29.02 2.99
CA THR A 555 5.88 27.99 3.54
C THR A 555 4.56 28.57 4.04
N PHE A 556 4.58 29.80 4.57
CA PHE A 556 3.37 30.47 5.07
C PHE A 556 2.49 31.01 3.95
N GLU A 557 3.09 31.35 2.81
CA GLU A 557 2.38 31.88 1.63
C GLU A 557 1.59 30.77 0.92
N THR A 558 2.05 29.53 0.99
CA THR A 558 1.46 28.39 0.28
C THR A 558 0.51 27.56 1.15
N LEU A 559 0.26 27.97 2.39
CA LEU A 559 -0.48 27.17 3.37
C LEU A 559 -1.93 26.88 2.94
N ASP A 560 -2.62 27.85 2.33
CA ASP A 560 -4.01 27.67 1.92
C ASP A 560 -4.15 26.61 0.81
N ASN A 561 -3.20 26.57 -0.14
CA ASN A 561 -3.14 25.51 -1.15
C ASN A 561 -2.87 24.13 -0.51
N VAL A 562 -1.96 24.08 0.46
CA VAL A 562 -1.65 22.83 1.20
C VAL A 562 -2.88 22.31 1.94
N LYS A 563 -3.67 23.20 2.55
CA LYS A 563 -4.94 22.85 3.20
C LYS A 563 -5.95 22.29 2.20
N GLU A 564 -6.14 22.97 1.07
CA GLU A 564 -7.06 22.54 0.01
C GLU A 564 -6.70 21.13 -0.51
N ILE A 565 -5.42 20.88 -0.80
CA ILE A 565 -4.95 19.57 -1.26
C ILE A 565 -5.18 18.52 -0.17
N ARG A 566 -4.80 18.78 1.09
CA ARG A 566 -4.98 17.81 2.18
C ARG A 566 -6.46 17.50 2.44
N GLU A 567 -7.34 18.50 2.41
CA GLU A 567 -8.78 18.31 2.55
C GLU A 567 -9.37 17.49 1.40
N LYS A 568 -8.86 17.68 0.17
CA LYS A 568 -9.23 16.86 -0.99
C LYS A 568 -8.83 15.41 -0.79
N VAL A 569 -7.56 15.14 -0.47
CA VAL A 569 -7.05 13.78 -0.18
C VAL A 569 -7.82 13.11 0.95
N GLN A 570 -8.18 13.85 2.01
CA GLN A 570 -8.97 13.32 3.11
C GLN A 570 -10.42 12.96 2.70
N LYS A 571 -11.03 13.73 1.80
CA LYS A 571 -12.39 13.45 1.30
C LYS A 571 -12.42 12.27 0.34
N GLU A 572 -11.41 12.15 -0.50
CA GLU A 572 -11.31 11.07 -1.50
C GLU A 572 -10.90 9.73 -0.88
N GLY A 573 -10.31 9.75 0.33
CA GLY A 573 -9.68 8.56 0.90
C GLY A 573 -8.40 8.19 0.15
N PRO A 574 -7.71 7.11 0.55
CA PRO A 574 -6.50 6.67 -0.13
C PRO A 574 -6.85 6.17 -1.54
N THR A 575 -6.34 6.86 -2.56
CA THR A 575 -6.37 6.45 -3.97
C THR A 575 -4.94 6.35 -4.48
N LEU A 576 -4.71 5.58 -5.55
CA LEU A 576 -3.37 5.51 -6.16
C LEU A 576 -2.84 6.91 -6.53
N ASN A 577 -3.75 7.78 -6.99
CA ASN A 577 -3.47 9.17 -7.37
C ASN A 577 -3.04 10.05 -6.20
N ASN A 578 -3.54 9.79 -4.99
CA ASN A 578 -3.27 10.65 -3.83
C ASN A 578 -2.36 10.05 -2.76
N MET A 579 -2.06 8.74 -2.84
CA MET A 579 -1.22 8.03 -1.86
C MET A 579 0.21 8.58 -1.80
N PHE A 580 0.73 9.10 -2.92
CA PHE A 580 2.06 9.70 -3.02
C PHE A 580 2.04 11.24 -3.12
N THR A 581 0.91 11.87 -2.79
CA THR A 581 0.79 13.33 -2.91
C THR A 581 1.76 14.04 -1.98
N VAL A 582 2.68 14.81 -2.57
CA VAL A 582 3.54 15.73 -1.83
C VAL A 582 2.79 17.03 -1.61
N TYR A 583 2.55 17.39 -0.35
CA TYR A 583 1.88 18.66 -0.02
C TYR A 583 2.81 19.87 -0.20
N THR A 584 4.08 19.74 0.19
CA THR A 584 5.09 20.81 0.09
C THR A 584 6.52 20.30 0.34
N HIS A 585 7.47 20.73 -0.49
CA HIS A 585 8.91 20.54 -0.29
C HIS A 585 9.56 21.67 0.55
N LEU A 586 8.81 22.75 0.86
CA LEU A 586 9.35 23.91 1.58
C LEU A 586 9.48 23.68 3.10
N ASN A 587 8.83 22.66 3.66
CA ASN A 587 8.85 22.40 5.11
C ASN A 587 10.26 22.16 5.66
N GLN A 588 11.13 21.50 4.88
CA GLN A 588 12.52 21.27 5.29
C GLN A 588 13.32 22.57 5.39
N ALA A 589 13.03 23.56 4.54
CA ALA A 589 13.67 24.87 4.62
C ALA A 589 13.30 25.60 5.92
N LEU A 590 12.02 25.57 6.30
CA LEU A 590 11.56 26.13 7.58
C LEU A 590 12.21 25.41 8.76
N GLN A 591 12.25 24.08 8.72
CA GLN A 591 12.85 23.24 9.74
C GLN A 591 14.31 23.62 10.02
N GLU A 592 15.15 23.61 8.98
CA GLU A 592 16.58 23.90 9.11
C GLU A 592 16.82 25.37 9.48
N ARG A 593 16.02 26.30 8.92
CA ARG A 593 16.20 27.73 9.19
C ARG A 593 15.82 28.13 10.61
N ILE A 594 14.89 27.43 11.26
CA ILE A 594 14.57 27.63 12.68
C ILE A 594 15.76 27.25 13.57
N LEU A 595 16.55 26.23 13.19
CA LEU A 595 17.62 25.68 14.01
C LEU A 595 18.91 26.53 14.04
N THR A 596 18.99 27.62 13.27
CA THR A 596 20.18 28.51 13.25
C THR A 596 20.27 29.45 14.47
N LEU A 597 19.20 29.57 15.27
CA LEU A 597 19.16 30.31 16.54
C LEU A 597 19.44 31.82 16.44
N ASP A 598 19.13 32.46 15.32
CA ASP A 598 19.31 33.91 15.11
C ASP A 598 17.98 34.69 15.12
N ASP A 599 18.03 36.01 14.91
CA ASP A 599 16.85 36.89 14.92
C ASP A 599 15.79 36.46 13.90
N VAL A 600 16.21 35.91 12.76
CA VAL A 600 15.29 35.42 11.73
C VAL A 600 14.61 34.14 12.19
N SER A 601 15.32 33.25 12.88
CA SER A 601 14.70 32.08 13.53
C SER A 601 13.58 32.51 14.49
N VAL A 602 13.82 33.55 15.30
CA VAL A 602 12.80 34.09 16.21
C VAL A 602 11.58 34.64 15.44
N GLN A 603 11.79 35.37 14.35
CA GLN A 603 10.70 35.89 13.52
C GLN A 603 9.88 34.78 12.85
N LEU A 604 10.54 33.73 12.34
CA LEU A 604 9.88 32.56 11.75
C LEU A 604 9.04 31.82 12.79
N ILE A 605 9.56 31.64 14.01
CA ILE A 605 8.81 31.04 15.13
C ILE A 605 7.58 31.88 15.48
N GLN A 606 7.74 33.20 15.61
CA GLN A 606 6.62 34.11 15.86
C GLN A 606 5.55 33.97 14.79
N LYS A 607 5.95 33.91 13.51
CA LYS A 607 5.02 33.70 12.39
C LYS A 607 4.34 32.33 12.47
N LEU A 608 5.09 31.25 12.72
CA LEU A 608 4.57 29.90 12.86
C LEU A 608 3.49 29.83 13.94
N PHE A 609 3.71 30.45 15.10
CA PHE A 609 2.76 30.46 16.21
C PHE A 609 1.50 31.32 15.96
N THR A 610 1.47 32.17 14.93
CA THR A 610 0.20 32.76 14.47
C THR A 610 -0.77 31.72 13.92
N TYR A 611 -0.27 30.54 13.51
CA TYR A 611 -1.05 29.39 13.02
C TYR A 611 -1.18 28.27 14.07
N LYS A 612 -1.24 28.62 15.37
CA LYS A 612 -1.29 27.66 16.50
C LYS A 612 -2.34 26.53 16.37
N ASP A 613 -3.46 26.78 15.71
CA ASP A 613 -4.54 25.79 15.51
C ASP A 613 -4.30 24.86 14.29
N HIS A 614 -3.19 25.09 13.57
CA HIS A 614 -2.85 24.45 12.30
C HIS A 614 -1.37 23.99 12.25
N LEU A 615 -0.71 23.80 13.40
CA LEU A 615 0.71 23.44 13.44
C LEU A 615 1.03 22.10 12.75
N GLY A 616 0.04 21.21 12.62
CA GLY A 616 0.19 19.92 11.93
C GLY A 616 0.48 20.01 10.42
N PHE A 617 0.36 21.18 9.79
CA PHE A 617 0.73 21.37 8.38
C PHE A 617 2.23 21.65 8.17
N PHE A 618 2.96 21.97 9.23
CA PHE A 618 4.38 22.35 9.17
C PHE A 618 5.34 21.21 9.56
N GLY A 619 4.83 19.97 9.60
CA GLY A 619 5.61 18.78 9.97
C GLY A 619 6.26 18.93 11.35
N ILE A 620 7.56 18.67 11.44
CA ILE A 620 8.34 18.75 12.69
C ILE A 620 8.84 20.16 13.04
N SER A 621 8.56 21.16 12.19
CA SER A 621 9.01 22.54 12.42
C SER A 621 8.45 23.13 13.72
N ALA A 622 7.27 22.69 14.16
CA ALA A 622 6.69 23.10 15.44
C ALA A 622 7.52 22.61 16.63
N GLY A 623 7.97 21.35 16.61
CA GLY A 623 8.86 20.77 17.63
C GLY A 623 10.19 21.51 17.70
N ASN A 624 10.80 21.80 16.54
CA ASN A 624 12.01 22.62 16.48
C ASN A 624 11.79 24.01 17.09
N ALA A 625 10.68 24.67 16.75
CA ALA A 625 10.33 25.97 17.33
C ALA A 625 10.21 25.90 18.86
N PHE A 626 9.56 24.88 19.40
CA PHE A 626 9.46 24.68 20.86
C PHE A 626 10.85 24.50 21.50
N SER A 627 11.72 23.69 20.89
CA SER A 627 13.08 23.46 21.39
C SER A 627 13.92 24.74 21.39
N VAL A 628 13.81 25.55 20.32
CA VAL A 628 14.51 26.83 20.19
C VAL A 628 13.98 27.86 21.19
N CYS A 629 12.66 27.96 21.38
CA CYS A 629 12.08 28.82 22.43
C CYS A 629 12.64 28.48 23.83
N ALA A 630 12.74 27.19 24.15
CA ALA A 630 13.30 26.75 25.41
C ALA A 630 14.81 27.00 25.49
N HIS A 631 15.55 26.89 24.39
CA HIS A 631 16.98 27.17 24.33
C HIS A 631 17.28 28.67 24.56
N LEU A 632 16.55 29.55 23.88
CA LEU A 632 16.70 31.00 23.93
C LEU A 632 15.89 31.68 25.06
N GLU A 633 15.15 30.91 25.85
CA GLU A 633 14.31 31.39 26.97
C GLU A 633 13.23 32.42 26.57
N LEU A 634 12.56 32.20 25.43
CA LEU A 634 11.50 33.08 24.89
C LEU A 634 10.16 32.92 25.65
N LYS A 635 10.07 33.51 26.84
CA LYS A 635 8.96 33.32 27.80
C LYS A 635 7.58 33.69 27.26
N GLU A 636 7.50 34.60 26.31
CA GLU A 636 6.25 35.03 25.65
C GLU A 636 5.50 33.88 24.95
N HIS A 637 6.20 32.79 24.61
CA HIS A 637 5.63 31.64 23.91
C HIS A 637 5.25 30.46 24.82
N THR A 638 5.56 30.54 26.13
CA THR A 638 5.34 29.45 27.10
C THR A 638 3.92 28.91 27.07
N GLU A 639 2.91 29.78 27.04
CA GLU A 639 1.49 29.38 27.06
C GLU A 639 1.05 28.68 25.76
N ILE A 640 1.66 29.01 24.61
CA ILE A 640 1.38 28.32 23.34
C ILE A 640 1.92 26.89 23.40
N ILE A 641 3.15 26.71 23.90
CA ILE A 641 3.80 25.41 24.09
C ILE A 641 2.98 24.55 25.06
N ALA A 642 2.60 25.11 26.21
CA ALA A 642 1.76 24.44 27.20
C ALA A 642 0.41 24.01 26.60
N ASN A 643 -0.25 24.89 25.84
CA ASN A 643 -1.53 24.56 25.21
C ASN A 643 -1.41 23.50 24.13
N TYR A 644 -0.30 23.42 23.40
CA TYR A 644 -0.05 22.33 22.46
C TYR A 644 0.01 20.97 23.19
N ALA A 645 0.77 20.90 24.29
CA ALA A 645 0.82 19.71 25.13
C ALA A 645 -0.56 19.35 25.72
N ARG A 646 -1.32 20.32 26.25
CA ARG A 646 -2.69 20.10 26.75
C ARG A 646 -3.66 19.60 25.68
N ASN A 647 -3.59 20.14 24.48
CA ASN A 647 -4.47 19.74 23.38
C ASN A 647 -4.15 18.33 22.88
N SER A 648 -2.87 17.92 22.92
CA SER A 648 -2.48 16.57 22.54
C SER A 648 -3.14 15.47 23.40
N PHE A 649 -3.41 15.76 24.69
CA PHE A 649 -4.13 14.84 25.58
C PHE A 649 -5.57 14.54 25.11
N ARG A 650 -6.14 15.36 24.23
CA ARG A 650 -7.49 15.18 23.69
C ARG A 650 -7.53 14.32 22.42
N ILE A 651 -6.37 13.93 21.86
CA ILE A 651 -6.30 13.11 20.65
C ILE A 651 -6.88 11.72 20.95
N LYS A 652 -7.71 11.22 20.02
CA LYS A 652 -8.32 9.88 20.09
C LYS A 652 -8.08 9.16 18.76
N GLY A 653 -7.95 7.84 18.84
CA GLY A 653 -7.83 6.97 17.67
C GLY A 653 -9.18 6.61 17.07
N GLY A 654 -9.18 6.10 15.83
CA GLY A 654 -10.35 5.45 15.25
C GLY A 654 -10.60 4.07 15.88
N ASP A 655 -9.53 3.40 16.32
CA ASP A 655 -9.56 2.06 16.90
C ASP A 655 -8.45 1.87 17.97
N ARG A 656 -8.29 0.64 18.47
CA ARG A 656 -7.26 0.32 19.48
C ARG A 656 -5.84 0.33 18.93
N LYS A 657 -5.67 0.12 17.61
CA LYS A 657 -4.37 0.04 16.92
C LYS A 657 -3.88 1.41 16.45
N SER A 658 -4.73 2.44 16.52
CA SER A 658 -4.42 3.82 16.19
C SER A 658 -3.20 4.33 16.95
N TYR A 659 -2.40 5.15 16.28
CA TYR A 659 -1.09 5.63 16.72
C TYR A 659 -0.90 7.08 16.28
N LEU A 660 0.07 7.77 16.89
CA LEU A 660 0.45 9.12 16.49
C LEU A 660 1.40 9.09 15.30
N GLU A 661 1.26 10.06 14.39
CA GLU A 661 2.23 10.27 13.33
C GLU A 661 3.59 10.71 13.90
N LEU A 662 4.71 10.42 13.21
CA LEU A 662 6.06 10.82 13.63
C LEU A 662 6.14 12.31 13.98
N SER A 663 5.53 13.16 13.15
CA SER A 663 5.54 14.61 13.36
C SER A 663 4.88 15.00 14.68
N GLN A 664 3.80 14.34 15.06
CA GLN A 664 3.12 14.55 16.35
C GLN A 664 3.99 14.08 17.50
N ILE A 665 4.61 12.91 17.41
CA ILE A 665 5.50 12.37 18.45
C ILE A 665 6.66 13.32 18.74
N ILE A 666 7.34 13.80 17.69
CA ILE A 666 8.44 14.76 17.80
C ILE A 666 7.93 16.08 18.41
N ASN A 667 6.86 16.65 17.86
CA ASN A 667 6.35 17.95 18.30
C ASN A 667 5.86 17.92 19.75
N ILE A 668 5.15 16.86 20.18
CA ILE A 668 4.64 16.73 21.55
C ILE A 668 5.80 16.48 22.52
N SER A 669 6.80 15.68 22.14
CA SER A 669 8.00 15.44 22.95
C SER A 669 8.80 16.73 23.18
N GLU A 670 9.06 17.50 22.12
CA GLU A 670 9.75 18.79 22.24
C GLU A 670 8.90 19.83 22.99
N ALA A 671 7.57 19.83 22.83
CA ALA A 671 6.69 20.69 23.63
C ALA A 671 6.76 20.34 25.12
N ALA A 672 6.73 19.06 25.49
CA ALA A 672 6.83 18.61 26.88
C ALA A 672 8.19 18.99 27.51
N LEU A 673 9.29 18.76 26.79
CA LEU A 673 10.64 19.16 27.23
C LEU A 673 10.79 20.68 27.36
N ALA A 674 10.27 21.44 26.39
CA ALA A 674 10.31 22.89 26.40
C ALA A 674 9.49 23.48 27.56
N TRP A 675 8.26 22.99 27.75
CA TRP A 675 7.39 23.44 28.85
C TRP A 675 7.99 23.10 30.22
N ALA A 676 8.54 21.90 30.38
CA ALA A 676 9.26 21.48 31.59
C ALA A 676 10.43 22.42 31.91
N LYS A 677 11.19 22.89 30.91
CA LYS A 677 12.27 23.86 31.11
C LYS A 677 11.76 25.26 31.46
N MET A 678 10.71 25.73 30.78
CA MET A 678 10.25 27.12 30.84
C MET A 678 9.32 27.41 32.03
N GLU A 679 8.48 26.44 32.43
CA GLU A 679 7.52 26.56 33.55
C GLU A 679 7.46 25.25 34.38
N PRO A 680 8.52 24.93 35.14
CA PRO A 680 8.73 23.61 35.75
C PRO A 680 7.58 23.12 36.64
N GLU A 681 7.10 23.95 37.57
CA GLU A 681 6.11 23.55 38.58
C GLU A 681 4.75 23.18 37.95
N LYS A 682 4.31 23.98 36.97
CA LYS A 682 3.03 23.76 36.29
C LYS A 682 3.11 22.58 35.33
N ALA A 683 4.20 22.50 34.56
CA ALA A 683 4.48 21.37 33.67
C ALA A 683 4.53 20.05 34.44
N LYS A 684 5.21 20.02 35.60
CA LYS A 684 5.27 18.84 36.47
C LYS A 684 3.88 18.33 36.84
N GLN A 685 3.02 19.21 37.34
CA GLN A 685 1.68 18.85 37.81
C GLN A 685 0.81 18.34 36.67
N GLU A 686 0.71 19.10 35.57
CA GLU A 686 -0.20 18.78 34.46
C GLU A 686 0.29 17.58 33.62
N LEU A 687 1.59 17.49 33.31
CA LEU A 687 2.13 16.35 32.55
C LEU A 687 1.98 15.04 33.32
N HIS A 688 2.16 15.06 34.66
CA HIS A 688 1.91 13.88 35.49
C HIS A 688 0.43 13.48 35.47
N GLU A 689 -0.48 14.47 35.58
CA GLU A 689 -1.92 14.24 35.47
C GLU A 689 -2.29 13.58 34.12
N PHE A 690 -1.72 14.05 33.01
CA PHE A 690 -1.95 13.45 31.69
C PHE A 690 -1.35 12.05 31.58
N PHE A 691 -0.11 11.85 32.07
CA PHE A 691 0.57 10.56 32.06
C PHE A 691 -0.24 9.47 32.78
N VAL A 692 -0.77 9.78 33.97
CA VAL A 692 -1.56 8.84 34.77
C VAL A 692 -2.94 8.57 34.14
N LYS A 693 -3.64 9.61 33.66
CA LYS A 693 -4.98 9.44 33.08
C LYS A 693 -5.00 8.61 31.79
N LEU A 694 -3.89 8.56 31.06
CA LEU A 694 -3.79 7.80 29.81
C LEU A 694 -3.71 6.28 30.02
N GLU A 695 -3.39 5.79 31.22
CA GLU A 695 -3.25 4.35 31.51
C GLU A 695 -4.55 3.56 31.30
N GLY A 696 -5.71 4.19 31.50
CA GLY A 696 -7.04 3.60 31.28
C GLY A 696 -7.70 3.97 29.95
N SER A 697 -6.95 4.43 28.95
CA SER A 697 -7.50 4.86 27.67
C SER A 697 -8.14 3.70 26.88
N ASN A 698 -9.26 3.97 26.22
CA ASN A 698 -9.86 3.05 25.24
C ASN A 698 -9.04 2.91 23.95
N TYR A 699 -8.07 3.82 23.73
CA TYR A 699 -7.16 3.87 22.59
C TYR A 699 -5.72 3.66 23.08
N PRO A 700 -5.32 2.41 23.36
CA PRO A 700 -4.06 2.15 24.04
C PRO A 700 -2.82 2.48 23.18
N GLY A 701 -2.87 2.36 21.85
CA GLY A 701 -1.78 2.77 20.94
C GLY A 701 -1.46 4.28 21.03
N ILE A 702 -2.48 5.14 20.86
CA ILE A 702 -2.34 6.60 21.07
C ILE A 702 -1.87 6.92 22.49
N ALA A 703 -2.38 6.21 23.49
CA ALA A 703 -2.08 6.48 24.88
C ALA A 703 -0.61 6.23 25.23
N ILE A 704 -0.03 5.13 24.75
CA ILE A 704 1.39 4.84 24.99
C ILE A 704 2.30 5.83 24.26
N ASP A 705 1.94 6.28 23.04
CA ASP A 705 2.67 7.32 22.31
C ASP A 705 2.68 8.64 23.10
N LEU A 706 1.52 9.09 23.57
CA LEU A 706 1.40 10.31 24.37
C LEU A 706 2.16 10.21 25.69
N ARG A 707 2.08 9.07 26.40
CA ARG A 707 2.85 8.83 27.62
C ARG A 707 4.36 8.90 27.36
N ALA A 708 4.84 8.32 26.26
CA ALA A 708 6.24 8.39 25.85
C ALA A 708 6.69 9.83 25.54
N CYS A 709 5.82 10.67 25.00
CA CYS A 709 6.12 12.08 24.79
C CYS A 709 6.19 12.86 26.13
N TYR A 710 5.23 12.66 27.03
CA TYR A 710 5.18 13.39 28.31
C TYR A 710 6.27 12.96 29.29
N VAL A 711 6.64 11.67 29.31
CA VAL A 711 7.65 11.16 30.23
C VAL A 711 9.01 11.83 30.01
N ALA A 712 9.33 12.27 28.78
CA ALA A 712 10.55 13.02 28.50
C ALA A 712 10.63 14.34 29.29
N GLY A 713 9.53 15.10 29.35
CA GLY A 713 9.42 16.31 30.16
C GLY A 713 9.43 16.01 31.66
N LEU A 714 8.75 14.95 32.10
CA LEU A 714 8.73 14.53 33.50
C LEU A 714 10.11 14.08 33.99
N LEU A 715 10.86 13.32 33.19
CA LEU A 715 12.23 12.90 33.50
C LEU A 715 13.22 14.07 33.48
N LEU A 716 12.94 15.14 32.75
CA LEU A 716 13.73 16.38 32.84
C LEU A 716 13.57 17.04 34.23
N LEU A 717 12.36 16.97 34.81
CA LEU A 717 12.01 17.57 36.10
C LEU A 717 12.35 16.65 37.29
N GLU A 718 12.19 15.35 37.12
CA GLU A 718 12.35 14.31 38.14
C GLU A 718 13.20 13.14 37.58
N PRO A 719 14.51 13.33 37.36
CA PRO A 719 15.36 12.35 36.67
C PRO A 719 15.51 11.02 37.42
N GLU A 720 15.32 11.03 38.74
CA GLU A 720 15.46 9.85 39.62
C GLU A 720 14.11 9.16 39.94
N ASN A 721 13.01 9.57 39.30
CA ASN A 721 11.71 8.96 39.57
C ASN A 721 11.62 7.55 38.96
N ASN A 722 11.52 6.53 39.82
CA ASN A 722 11.51 5.13 39.41
C ASN A 722 10.34 4.76 38.48
N GLU A 723 9.16 5.36 38.63
CA GLU A 723 8.01 5.09 37.75
C GLU A 723 8.33 5.51 36.32
N TYR A 724 8.85 6.73 36.15
CA TYR A 724 9.20 7.28 34.84
C TYR A 724 10.39 6.56 34.23
N LEU A 725 11.42 6.23 35.03
CA LEU A 725 12.58 5.47 34.57
C LEU A 725 12.20 4.06 34.11
N THR A 726 11.29 3.39 34.82
CA THR A 726 10.79 2.06 34.44
C THR A 726 10.00 2.12 33.13
N PHE A 727 9.16 3.16 32.99
CA PHE A 727 8.42 3.37 31.74
C PHE A 727 9.36 3.72 30.56
N ALA A 728 10.39 4.55 30.79
CA ALA A 728 11.39 4.85 29.76
C ALA A 728 12.17 3.62 29.31
N GLU A 729 12.57 2.75 30.24
CA GLU A 729 13.20 1.46 29.95
C GLU A 729 12.30 0.57 29.09
N ARG A 730 11.00 0.52 29.41
CA ARG A 730 9.99 -0.19 28.62
C ARG A 730 9.88 0.32 27.19
N ILE A 731 9.86 1.65 27.00
CA ILE A 731 9.76 2.24 25.67
C ILE A 731 11.06 2.03 24.87
N LEU A 732 12.22 2.27 25.46
CA LEU A 732 13.52 2.07 24.81
C LEU A 732 13.86 0.60 24.55
N GLY A 733 13.36 -0.31 25.38
CA GLY A 733 13.56 -1.75 25.21
C GLY A 733 12.67 -2.36 24.13
N ASN A 734 11.69 -1.61 23.61
CA ASN A 734 10.86 -2.09 22.51
C ASN A 734 11.66 -2.06 21.20
N LYS A 735 11.83 -3.26 20.60
CA LYS A 735 12.62 -3.50 19.39
C LYS A 735 11.73 -3.69 18.14
N GLY A 736 10.60 -3.00 18.06
CA GLY A 736 9.65 -3.09 16.93
C GLY A 736 9.62 -1.79 16.12
N ASP A 737 10.77 -1.19 15.83
CA ASP A 737 10.96 0.01 15.01
C ASP A 737 10.03 1.19 15.39
N GLN A 738 9.82 1.36 16.69
CA GLN A 738 8.87 2.33 17.24
C GLN A 738 9.48 3.73 17.30
N VAL A 739 8.86 4.71 16.64
CA VAL A 739 9.35 6.10 16.66
C VAL A 739 9.07 6.87 17.97
N ARG A 740 8.24 6.32 18.87
CA ARG A 740 7.91 6.92 20.18
C ARG A 740 9.09 7.04 21.14
N VAL A 741 10.23 6.39 20.83
CA VAL A 741 11.46 6.48 21.62
C VAL A 741 12.11 7.87 21.55
N TYR A 742 11.76 8.68 20.54
CA TYR A 742 12.38 9.98 20.25
C TYR A 742 12.56 10.87 21.48
N GLY A 743 11.48 11.15 22.22
CA GLY A 743 11.52 12.07 23.36
C GLY A 743 12.46 11.61 24.48
N ILE A 744 12.53 10.29 24.73
CA ILE A 744 13.40 9.72 25.75
C ILE A 744 14.87 9.78 25.31
N ILE A 745 15.18 9.45 24.06
CA ILE A 745 16.55 9.61 23.51
C ILE A 745 16.99 11.07 23.60
N ARG A 746 16.08 12.01 23.30
CA ARG A 746 16.32 13.44 23.42
C ARG A 746 16.64 13.85 24.86
N TRP A 747 15.93 13.31 25.84
CA TRP A 747 16.21 13.50 27.26
C TRP A 747 17.57 12.91 27.66
N ILE A 748 17.89 11.68 27.24
CA ILE A 748 19.20 11.03 27.47
C ILE A 748 20.32 11.96 27.02
N ARG A 749 20.24 12.49 25.79
CA ARG A 749 21.23 13.41 25.25
C ARG A 749 21.34 14.70 26.07
N LYS A 750 20.20 15.32 26.42
CA LYS A 750 20.18 16.60 27.15
C LYS A 750 20.78 16.49 28.55
N LEU A 751 20.54 15.38 29.26
CA LEU A 751 21.02 15.18 30.63
C LEU A 751 22.25 14.25 30.76
N LYS A 752 22.74 13.67 29.66
CA LYS A 752 23.86 12.71 29.63
C LYS A 752 23.62 11.48 30.51
N VAL A 753 22.48 10.83 30.30
CA VAL A 753 22.04 9.70 31.14
C VAL A 753 22.70 8.39 30.69
N GLU A 754 23.69 7.92 31.46
CA GLU A 754 24.44 6.68 31.13
C GLU A 754 23.61 5.39 31.26
N LYS A 755 22.59 5.36 32.13
CA LYS A 755 21.80 4.15 32.45
C LYS A 755 21.27 3.43 31.19
N PHE A 756 20.90 4.19 30.17
CA PHE A 756 20.24 3.67 28.97
C PHE A 756 21.14 3.61 27.74
N LYS A 757 22.45 3.79 27.90
CA LYS A 757 23.41 3.82 26.79
C LYS A 757 23.28 2.61 25.86
N ASP A 758 23.17 1.41 26.41
CA ASP A 758 23.15 0.17 25.62
C ASP A 758 21.86 0.02 24.79
N HIS A 759 20.75 0.65 25.21
CA HIS A 759 19.54 0.68 24.41
C HIS A 759 19.70 1.50 23.12
N LEU A 760 20.55 2.53 23.13
CA LEU A 760 20.79 3.36 21.95
C LEU A 760 21.38 2.53 20.80
N TRP A 761 22.18 1.51 21.10
CA TRP A 761 22.82 0.66 20.09
C TRP A 761 21.80 0.03 19.15
N TYR A 762 20.69 -0.48 19.70
CA TYR A 762 19.60 -1.03 18.90
C TYR A 762 18.99 0.05 17.99
N HIS A 763 18.68 1.22 18.56
CA HIS A 763 18.04 2.33 17.83
C HIS A 763 18.95 2.99 16.78
N ILE A 764 20.24 2.66 16.75
CA ILE A 764 21.19 3.06 15.70
C ILE A 764 21.13 2.11 14.49
N TYR A 765 20.73 0.84 14.67
CA TYR A 765 20.86 -0.21 13.65
C TYR A 765 19.55 -1.01 13.39
N ALA A 766 18.38 -0.50 13.79
CA ALA A 766 17.14 -1.28 13.71
C ALA A 766 16.66 -1.55 12.28
N ASP A 767 16.88 -0.65 11.32
CA ASP A 767 16.59 -0.88 9.91
C ASP A 767 17.66 -0.29 8.97
N PRO A 768 18.40 -1.12 8.21
CA PRO A 768 19.38 -0.65 7.24
C PRO A 768 18.83 -0.25 5.85
N ASP A 769 17.54 -0.45 5.50
CA ASP A 769 16.95 -0.01 4.20
C ASP A 769 15.40 -0.08 4.18
N PRO A 770 14.70 0.94 4.71
CA PRO A 770 13.24 0.97 4.67
C PRO A 770 12.73 1.21 3.25
N MET A 771 11.91 0.28 2.70
CA MET A 771 11.39 0.41 1.33
C MET A 771 10.39 1.56 1.13
N VAL A 772 9.75 2.09 2.19
CA VAL A 772 8.65 3.08 2.07
C VAL A 772 8.58 4.08 3.25
N ASP A 773 9.00 3.72 4.47
CA ASP A 773 8.87 4.56 5.67
C ASP A 773 10.24 5.00 6.22
N TYR A 774 10.67 6.21 5.86
CA TYR A 774 11.92 6.80 6.34
C TYR A 774 11.82 7.40 7.75
N SER A 775 10.71 7.25 8.47
CA SER A 775 10.54 7.81 9.81
C SER A 775 11.62 7.35 10.80
N TRP A 776 12.15 6.15 10.60
CA TRP A 776 13.24 5.59 11.38
C TRP A 776 14.54 6.40 11.29
N SER A 777 14.83 7.03 10.15
CA SER A 777 16.05 7.83 9.96
C SER A 777 16.17 8.96 11.01
N TYR A 778 15.05 9.54 11.45
CA TYR A 778 15.02 10.55 12.49
C TYR A 778 15.42 9.99 13.86
N ILE A 779 15.02 8.74 14.16
CA ILE A 779 15.37 8.05 15.40
C ILE A 779 16.85 7.68 15.40
N GLU A 780 17.34 7.11 14.29
CA GLU A 780 18.75 6.78 14.14
C GLU A 780 19.65 8.01 14.34
N VAL A 781 19.36 9.11 13.64
CA VAL A 781 20.13 10.36 13.74
C VAL A 781 20.16 10.85 15.19
N GLU A 782 19.03 10.79 15.88
CA GLU A 782 18.93 11.22 17.27
C GLU A 782 19.66 10.27 18.23
N ALA A 783 19.56 8.96 18.02
CA ALA A 783 20.27 7.93 18.79
C ALA A 783 21.80 8.06 18.64
N ARG A 784 22.30 8.30 17.42
CA ARG A 784 23.72 8.57 17.16
C ARG A 784 24.18 9.85 17.88
N ARG A 785 23.40 10.93 17.81
CA ARG A 785 23.71 12.18 18.53
C ARG A 785 23.77 11.97 20.05
N ALA A 786 22.86 11.17 20.61
CA ALA A 786 22.89 10.80 22.02
C ALA A 786 24.14 9.96 22.34
N TRP A 787 24.47 8.96 21.51
CA TRP A 787 25.66 8.11 21.65
C TRP A 787 26.95 8.91 21.66
N ILE A 788 27.14 9.82 20.70
CA ILE A 788 28.32 10.71 20.62
C ILE A 788 28.41 11.58 21.88
N THR A 789 27.26 12.06 22.39
CA THR A 789 27.23 12.91 23.59
C THR A 789 27.65 12.15 24.85
N LEU A 790 27.34 10.85 24.95
CA LEU A 790 27.70 10.00 26.09
C LEU A 790 29.14 9.46 25.98
N THR A 791 29.55 9.02 24.79
CA THR A 791 30.81 8.28 24.57
C THR A 791 31.96 9.15 24.08
N GLY A 792 31.67 10.27 23.42
CA GLY A 792 32.65 11.08 22.70
C GLY A 792 33.11 10.50 21.37
N GLU A 793 32.57 9.35 20.94
CA GLU A 793 32.93 8.64 19.72
C GLU A 793 31.70 8.44 18.83
N ASP A 794 31.91 8.42 17.51
CA ASP A 794 30.86 8.04 16.57
C ASP A 794 30.59 6.54 16.67
N ALA A 795 29.31 6.16 16.70
CA ALA A 795 28.94 4.77 16.50
C ALA A 795 29.36 4.32 15.08
N PRO A 796 29.86 3.08 14.90
CA PRO A 796 30.27 2.58 13.59
C PRO A 796 29.21 2.83 12.50
N THR A 797 29.66 3.19 11.29
CA THR A 797 28.79 3.22 10.12
C THR A 797 28.38 1.79 9.75
N PHE A 798 27.16 1.62 9.24
CA PHE A 798 26.72 0.31 8.79
C PHE A 798 27.57 -0.17 7.59
N ASP A 799 28.15 -1.37 7.69
CA ASP A 799 28.92 -2.00 6.60
C ASP A 799 27.99 -2.77 5.65
N SER A 800 27.68 -2.19 4.50
CA SER A 800 26.79 -2.79 3.51
C SER A 800 27.44 -3.88 2.64
N SER A 801 28.73 -4.16 2.79
CA SER A 801 29.47 -5.09 1.90
C SER A 801 28.97 -6.53 1.94
N ASP A 802 28.41 -6.98 3.07
CA ASP A 802 27.77 -8.29 3.24
C ASP A 802 26.51 -8.19 4.11
N LYS A 803 25.72 -7.12 3.91
CA LYS A 803 24.48 -6.84 4.67
C LYS A 803 23.56 -8.06 4.83
N TYR A 804 23.45 -8.89 3.79
CA TYR A 804 22.56 -10.05 3.75
C TYR A 804 23.22 -11.36 4.23
N ALA A 805 24.41 -11.29 4.83
CA ALA A 805 25.19 -12.45 5.31
C ALA A 805 25.43 -13.52 4.23
N THR A 806 25.41 -13.13 2.95
CA THR A 806 25.55 -14.04 1.80
C THR A 806 26.93 -14.68 1.80
N SER A 807 27.98 -13.95 2.16
CA SER A 807 29.34 -14.49 2.23
C SER A 807 29.49 -15.49 3.39
N LEU A 808 28.83 -15.24 4.53
CA LEU A 808 28.84 -16.12 5.71
C LEU A 808 28.17 -17.47 5.45
N SER A 809 27.15 -17.52 4.59
CA SER A 809 26.48 -18.77 4.23
C SER A 809 27.45 -19.82 3.65
N LYS A 810 28.54 -19.38 3.02
CA LYS A 810 29.60 -20.24 2.47
C LYS A 810 30.52 -20.81 3.57
N ASN A 811 30.57 -20.16 4.74
CA ASN A 811 31.32 -20.59 5.92
C ASN A 811 30.44 -20.50 7.18
N LYS A 812 29.48 -21.41 7.29
CA LYS A 812 28.42 -21.42 8.30
C LYS A 812 28.88 -21.35 9.77
N THR A 813 30.14 -21.64 10.09
CA THR A 813 30.67 -21.55 11.46
C THR A 813 30.70 -20.11 11.99
N LEU A 814 30.64 -19.12 11.11
CA LEU A 814 30.64 -17.70 11.48
C LEU A 814 29.24 -17.12 11.68
N LEU A 815 28.18 -17.86 11.29
CA LEU A 815 26.79 -17.40 11.40
C LEU A 815 26.34 -17.10 12.84
N PRO A 816 26.74 -17.86 13.89
CA PRO A 816 26.30 -17.54 15.24
C PRO A 816 26.83 -16.18 15.72
N GLU A 817 28.11 -15.89 15.51
CA GLU A 817 28.73 -14.63 15.94
C GLU A 817 28.13 -13.42 15.22
N ALA A 818 27.70 -13.59 13.96
CA ALA A 818 27.04 -12.54 13.19
C ALA A 818 25.74 -12.00 13.83
N ILE A 819 25.08 -12.76 14.72
CA ILE A 819 23.91 -12.30 15.50
C ILE A 819 24.28 -11.08 16.37
N LEU A 820 25.53 -10.97 16.80
CA LEU A 820 26.03 -9.92 17.68
C LEU A 820 26.53 -8.68 16.95
N HIS A 821 26.48 -8.67 15.61
CA HIS A 821 27.08 -7.62 14.78
C HIS A 821 26.05 -6.89 13.90
N PRO A 822 25.06 -6.19 14.50
CA PRO A 822 24.04 -5.45 13.75
C PRO A 822 24.62 -4.28 12.94
N GLU A 823 25.84 -3.82 13.26
CA GLU A 823 26.58 -2.82 12.47
C GLU A 823 27.06 -3.34 11.12
N LYS A 824 26.98 -4.65 10.87
CA LYS A 824 27.49 -5.31 9.67
C LYS A 824 26.47 -6.18 8.96
N TYR A 825 25.56 -6.81 9.71
CA TYR A 825 24.62 -7.78 9.17
C TYR A 825 23.18 -7.40 9.52
N SER A 826 22.28 -7.56 8.55
CA SER A 826 20.84 -7.57 8.82
C SER A 826 20.50 -8.84 9.60
N ILE A 827 19.97 -8.66 10.82
CA ILE A 827 19.71 -9.75 11.75
C ILE A 827 18.70 -10.77 11.20
N GLN A 828 17.69 -10.30 10.47
CA GLN A 828 16.73 -11.15 9.75
C GLN A 828 17.47 -12.15 8.85
N HIS A 829 18.40 -11.66 8.03
CA HIS A 829 19.12 -12.48 7.06
C HIS A 829 20.11 -13.44 7.74
N VAL A 830 20.70 -13.05 8.87
CA VAL A 830 21.54 -13.97 9.67
C VAL A 830 20.71 -15.18 10.13
N PHE A 831 19.53 -14.96 10.71
CA PHE A 831 18.66 -16.05 11.13
C PHE A 831 18.11 -16.86 9.97
N GLU A 832 17.72 -16.21 8.87
CA GLU A 832 17.29 -16.88 7.64
C GLU A 832 18.38 -17.83 7.12
N LYS A 833 19.65 -17.38 7.05
CA LYS A 833 20.75 -18.24 6.59
C LYS A 833 21.06 -19.38 7.55
N ILE A 834 20.90 -19.19 8.87
CA ILE A 834 20.99 -20.29 9.85
C ILE A 834 19.90 -21.34 9.57
N ARG A 835 18.65 -20.89 9.32
CA ARG A 835 17.51 -21.75 8.97
C ARG A 835 17.74 -22.51 7.67
N GLU A 836 18.05 -21.81 6.58
CA GLU A 836 18.25 -22.40 5.24
C GLU A 836 19.38 -23.44 5.22
N THR A 837 20.50 -23.12 5.88
CA THR A 837 21.64 -24.05 5.97
C THR A 837 21.43 -25.17 6.99
N LYS A 838 20.33 -25.12 7.76
CA LYS A 838 20.01 -26.03 8.88
C LYS A 838 21.19 -26.19 9.82
N TYR A 839 21.96 -25.11 10.06
CA TYR A 839 23.16 -25.16 10.87
C TYR A 839 22.81 -25.28 12.35
N LYS A 840 23.25 -26.38 12.99
CA LYS A 840 23.03 -26.62 14.41
C LYS A 840 24.30 -26.37 15.21
N HIS A 841 24.24 -25.47 16.18
CA HIS A 841 25.36 -25.14 17.06
C HIS A 841 24.86 -24.50 18.37
N GLU A 842 25.52 -24.79 19.50
CA GLU A 842 25.12 -24.23 20.80
C GLU A 842 25.16 -22.70 20.82
N ASP A 843 26.11 -22.09 20.10
CA ASP A 843 26.22 -20.64 20.01
C ASP A 843 25.03 -19.96 19.32
N VAL A 844 24.31 -20.67 18.43
CA VAL A 844 23.04 -20.14 17.87
C VAL A 844 22.01 -19.98 18.97
N ILE A 845 21.94 -20.94 19.89
CA ILE A 845 21.06 -20.86 21.06
C ILE A 845 21.56 -19.78 22.02
N ARG A 846 22.86 -19.76 22.31
CA ARG A 846 23.49 -18.83 23.26
C ARG A 846 23.32 -17.37 22.87
N TYR A 847 23.37 -17.05 21.57
CA TYR A 847 23.23 -15.68 21.09
C TYR A 847 21.81 -15.37 20.62
N GLY A 848 21.16 -16.28 19.88
CA GLY A 848 19.81 -16.08 19.36
C GLY A 848 18.71 -16.15 20.42
N GLY A 849 18.88 -16.98 21.45
CA GLY A 849 17.92 -17.10 22.56
C GLY A 849 17.73 -15.77 23.32
N PRO A 850 18.78 -15.18 23.91
CA PRO A 850 18.68 -13.89 24.58
C PRO A 850 18.21 -12.77 23.65
N TRP A 851 18.64 -12.77 22.38
CA TRP A 851 18.18 -11.79 21.40
C TRP A 851 16.66 -11.84 21.22
N LEU A 852 16.07 -13.04 21.09
CA LEU A 852 14.63 -13.23 20.93
C LEU A 852 13.85 -12.86 22.20
N VAL A 853 14.38 -13.19 23.37
CA VAL A 853 13.79 -12.78 24.66
C VAL A 853 13.67 -11.26 24.72
N GLU A 854 14.77 -10.54 24.43
CA GLU A 854 14.78 -9.09 24.45
C GLU A 854 13.91 -8.46 23.36
N SER A 855 13.86 -9.04 22.16
CA SER A 855 13.01 -8.51 21.08
C SER A 855 11.52 -8.63 21.40
N LEU A 856 11.12 -9.67 22.13
CA LEU A 856 9.72 -9.90 22.47
C LEU A 856 9.29 -9.28 23.80
N ARG A 857 10.23 -8.82 24.64
CA ARG A 857 9.99 -8.31 26.00
C ARG A 857 8.85 -7.29 26.11
N TYR A 858 8.74 -6.40 25.13
CA TYR A 858 7.74 -5.33 25.07
C TYR A 858 6.86 -5.37 23.81
N SER A 859 6.76 -6.53 23.17
CA SER A 859 6.01 -6.70 21.91
C SER A 859 4.50 -6.40 22.00
N LEU A 860 3.92 -6.42 23.20
CA LEU A 860 2.52 -6.03 23.44
C LEU A 860 2.26 -4.54 23.10
N ASP A 861 3.31 -3.72 23.11
CA ASP A 861 3.20 -2.26 22.92
C ASP A 861 3.28 -1.83 21.45
N GLU A 862 3.46 -2.76 20.52
CA GLU A 862 3.84 -2.41 19.15
C GLU A 862 2.70 -1.99 18.23
N TYR A 863 1.47 -2.48 18.52
CA TYR A 863 0.21 -2.22 17.82
C TYR A 863 0.30 -2.23 16.27
N LYS A 864 0.82 -1.16 15.66
CA LYS A 864 0.98 -0.92 14.22
C LYS A 864 2.30 -1.45 13.63
N TYR A 865 3.42 -1.36 14.35
CA TYR A 865 4.75 -1.62 13.77
C TYR A 865 5.24 -3.04 14.05
N SER A 866 4.46 -4.04 13.62
CA SER A 866 4.90 -5.43 13.70
C SER A 866 5.85 -5.77 12.54
N GLY A 867 6.99 -5.07 12.47
CA GLY A 867 8.18 -5.55 11.78
C GLY A 867 8.60 -6.85 12.49
N SER A 868 8.02 -7.97 12.06
CA SER A 868 8.10 -9.25 12.76
C SER A 868 8.94 -10.28 12.01
N TYR A 869 9.44 -9.92 10.82
CA TYR A 869 10.18 -10.82 9.94
C TYR A 869 11.44 -11.36 10.61
N ASP A 870 12.20 -10.51 11.29
CA ASP A 870 13.39 -10.89 12.06
C ASP A 870 13.07 -11.88 13.20
N ARG A 871 11.99 -11.65 13.95
CA ARG A 871 11.54 -12.51 15.06
C ARG A 871 11.04 -13.85 14.55
N TRP A 872 10.30 -13.85 13.44
CA TRP A 872 9.87 -15.06 12.79
C TRP A 872 11.07 -15.88 12.32
N GLU A 873 12.03 -15.27 11.62
CA GLU A 873 13.24 -15.98 11.20
C GLU A 873 14.06 -16.48 12.41
N ALA A 874 14.14 -15.70 13.50
CA ALA A 874 14.79 -16.13 14.74
C ALA A 874 14.10 -17.36 15.37
N ILE A 875 12.76 -17.35 15.52
CA ILE A 875 11.99 -18.48 16.05
C ILE A 875 12.21 -19.72 15.18
N LYS A 876 12.20 -19.58 13.85
CA LYS A 876 12.43 -20.67 12.91
C LYS A 876 13.85 -21.24 13.03
N ALA A 877 14.86 -20.37 13.08
CA ALA A 877 16.25 -20.77 13.24
C ALA A 877 16.50 -21.49 14.57
N LEU A 878 15.89 -21.01 15.66
CA LEU A 878 15.92 -21.62 16.99
C LEU A 878 15.15 -22.94 17.04
N PHE A 879 14.03 -23.06 16.31
CA PHE A 879 13.28 -24.30 16.20
C PHE A 879 14.14 -25.46 15.67
N PHE A 880 14.99 -25.21 14.68
CA PHE A 880 15.91 -26.24 14.16
C PHE A 880 16.98 -26.67 15.18
N GLN A 881 17.27 -25.88 16.21
CA GLN A 881 18.22 -26.27 17.26
C GLN A 881 17.63 -27.34 18.21
N GLY A 882 16.31 -27.40 18.35
CA GLY A 882 15.60 -28.39 19.17
C GLY A 882 15.47 -27.99 20.65
N PRO A 883 15.16 -28.94 21.56
CA PRO A 883 14.70 -28.67 22.93
C PRO A 883 15.63 -27.84 23.82
N GLY A 884 16.89 -27.66 23.43
CA GLY A 884 17.84 -26.78 24.13
C GLY A 884 17.38 -25.31 24.19
N VAL A 885 16.45 -24.89 23.33
CA VAL A 885 15.90 -23.51 23.30
C VAL A 885 14.78 -23.26 24.30
N TYR A 886 14.16 -24.32 24.87
CA TYR A 886 12.99 -24.18 25.75
C TYR A 886 13.18 -23.21 26.92
N PRO A 887 14.34 -23.12 27.60
CA PRO A 887 14.52 -22.16 28.69
C PRO A 887 14.24 -20.70 28.26
N TYR A 888 14.67 -20.31 27.06
CA TYR A 888 14.45 -18.94 26.54
C TYR A 888 12.99 -18.72 26.13
N PHE A 889 12.33 -19.72 25.57
CA PHE A 889 10.90 -19.62 25.24
C PHE A 889 10.04 -19.51 26.50
N LEU A 890 10.39 -20.24 27.55
CA LEU A 890 9.71 -20.12 28.85
C LEU A 890 9.98 -18.79 29.54
N GLU A 891 11.17 -18.21 29.37
CA GLU A 891 11.46 -16.86 29.85
C GLU A 891 10.49 -15.84 29.24
N ILE A 892 10.20 -15.94 27.93
CA ILE A 892 9.23 -15.08 27.23
C ILE A 892 7.82 -15.20 27.83
N PHE A 893 7.42 -16.38 28.31
CA PHE A 893 6.11 -16.56 28.93
C PHE A 893 5.96 -15.76 30.23
N GLN A 894 7.06 -15.56 30.95
CA GLN A 894 7.09 -14.77 32.19
C GLN A 894 7.14 -13.25 31.93
N LEU A 895 7.35 -12.81 30.69
CA LEU A 895 7.42 -11.39 30.37
C LEU A 895 6.00 -10.79 30.36
N PRO A 896 5.73 -9.75 31.18
CA PRO A 896 4.40 -9.17 31.33
C PRO A 896 3.94 -8.36 30.10
N TYR A 897 4.89 -7.89 29.29
CA TYR A 897 4.63 -7.09 28.08
C TYR A 897 4.99 -7.81 26.78
N ALA A 898 5.20 -9.13 26.83
CA ALA A 898 5.25 -9.94 25.60
C ALA A 898 3.83 -10.20 25.10
N ALA A 899 3.58 -9.96 23.81
CA ALA A 899 2.25 -10.12 23.25
C ALA A 899 1.76 -11.58 23.39
N PRO A 900 0.50 -11.80 23.80
CA PRO A 900 -0.06 -13.14 23.95
C PRO A 900 0.04 -14.03 22.71
N SER A 901 -0.08 -13.45 21.51
CA SER A 901 0.06 -14.17 20.24
C SER A 901 1.44 -14.83 20.09
N TRP A 902 2.52 -14.10 20.42
CA TRP A 902 3.87 -14.69 20.46
C TRP A 902 3.98 -15.85 21.43
N LYS A 903 3.32 -15.76 22.59
CA LYS A 903 3.30 -16.86 23.56
C LYS A 903 2.57 -18.09 22.99
N ALA A 904 1.45 -17.89 22.30
CA ALA A 904 0.71 -18.95 21.63
C ALA A 904 1.55 -19.63 20.54
N TYR A 905 2.23 -18.86 19.67
CA TYR A 905 3.13 -19.40 18.65
C TYR A 905 4.24 -20.26 19.24
N LEU A 906 4.92 -19.78 20.28
CA LEU A 906 5.99 -20.53 20.93
C LEU A 906 5.49 -21.83 21.58
N LEU A 907 4.28 -21.84 22.18
CA LEU A 907 3.66 -23.07 22.70
C LEU A 907 3.48 -24.12 21.59
N GLN A 908 3.01 -23.68 20.42
CA GLN A 908 2.80 -24.55 19.26
C GLN A 908 4.12 -25.11 18.73
N PHE A 909 5.15 -24.26 18.56
CA PHE A 909 6.49 -24.69 18.17
C PHE A 909 7.08 -25.72 19.14
N MET A 910 7.00 -25.45 20.45
CA MET A 910 7.50 -26.38 21.47
C MET A 910 6.78 -27.74 21.42
N ARG A 911 5.47 -27.77 21.11
CA ARG A 911 4.69 -29.01 21.01
C ARG A 911 5.20 -29.92 19.89
N VAL A 912 5.67 -29.34 18.78
CA VAL A 912 6.09 -30.09 17.57
C VAL A 912 7.60 -30.28 17.43
N MET A 913 8.43 -29.72 18.32
CA MET A 913 9.89 -29.92 18.33
C MET A 913 10.33 -31.34 18.72
N GLU A 914 9.49 -32.08 19.46
CA GLU A 914 9.75 -33.47 19.85
C GLU A 914 8.59 -34.38 19.40
N PRO A 915 8.86 -35.65 19.05
CA PRO A 915 7.80 -36.61 18.74
C PRO A 915 6.84 -36.82 19.92
N GLU A 916 5.54 -36.59 19.69
CA GLU A 916 4.48 -36.74 20.69
C GLU A 916 4.45 -38.13 21.35
N SER A 917 4.75 -39.20 20.61
CA SER A 917 4.76 -40.57 21.13
C SER A 917 5.76 -40.78 22.28
N LEU A 918 6.85 -40.01 22.34
CA LEU A 918 7.81 -40.09 23.45
C LEU A 918 7.22 -39.58 24.76
N LYS A 919 6.35 -38.57 24.70
CA LYS A 919 5.70 -37.98 25.89
C LYS A 919 4.58 -38.87 26.37
N TRP A 920 3.75 -39.37 25.46
CA TRP A 920 2.74 -40.40 25.77
C TRP A 920 3.36 -41.62 26.46
N LYS A 921 4.44 -42.18 25.90
CA LYS A 921 5.12 -43.34 26.51
C LYS A 921 5.56 -43.08 27.96
N LYS A 922 6.04 -41.87 28.27
CA LYS A 922 6.46 -41.48 29.62
C LYS A 922 5.26 -41.32 30.56
N VAL A 923 4.25 -40.54 30.16
CA VAL A 923 3.05 -40.26 31.00
C VAL A 923 2.32 -41.53 31.40
N LEU A 924 2.21 -42.50 30.49
CA LEU A 924 1.50 -43.75 30.75
C LEU A 924 2.09 -44.57 31.90
N SER A 925 3.39 -44.42 32.17
CA SER A 925 4.10 -45.10 33.25
C SER A 925 4.31 -44.27 34.52
N MET A 926 3.90 -43.00 34.54
CA MET A 926 4.11 -42.11 35.68
C MET A 926 3.11 -42.38 36.81
N GLU A 927 3.58 -42.22 38.05
CA GLU A 927 2.79 -42.31 39.29
C GLU A 927 2.09 -40.96 39.59
N GLY A 928 0.96 -40.98 40.30
CA GLY A 928 0.16 -39.77 40.58
C GLY A 928 0.95 -38.65 41.28
N ASN A 929 1.80 -38.99 42.25
CA ASN A 929 2.65 -38.01 42.95
C ASN A 929 3.67 -37.33 42.04
N GLU A 930 4.27 -38.08 41.11
CA GLU A 930 5.23 -37.54 40.13
C GLU A 930 4.53 -36.57 39.18
N ILE A 931 3.34 -36.94 38.70
CA ILE A 931 2.51 -36.10 37.82
C ILE A 931 2.08 -34.82 38.54
N LYS A 932 1.64 -34.94 39.80
CA LYS A 932 1.24 -33.79 40.60
C LYS A 932 2.38 -32.77 40.74
N GLN A 933 3.59 -33.24 41.05
CA GLN A 933 4.77 -32.38 41.14
C GLN A 933 5.07 -31.68 39.79
N LEU A 934 4.98 -32.40 38.67
CA LEU A 934 5.19 -31.83 37.33
C LEU A 934 4.09 -30.84 36.89
N LEU A 935 2.87 -30.96 37.41
CA LEU A 935 1.80 -29.99 37.15
C LEU A 935 1.95 -28.73 38.02
N GLU A 936 2.40 -28.88 39.27
CA GLU A 936 2.66 -27.77 40.18
C GLU A 936 3.88 -26.95 39.74
N GLU A 937 4.94 -27.62 39.26
CA GLU A 937 6.18 -27.01 38.77
C GLU A 937 6.66 -27.71 37.47
N PRO A 938 6.09 -27.35 36.31
CA PRO A 938 6.44 -27.98 35.04
C PRO A 938 7.87 -27.67 34.62
N THR A 939 8.67 -28.71 34.42
CA THR A 939 9.98 -28.58 33.78
C THR A 939 9.83 -28.14 32.31
N PRO A 940 10.88 -27.56 31.67
CA PRO A 940 10.81 -27.11 30.28
C PRO A 940 10.31 -28.16 29.30
N GLN A 941 10.66 -29.43 29.51
CA GLN A 941 10.23 -30.54 28.65
C GLN A 941 8.76 -30.95 28.81
N TRP A 942 8.09 -30.53 29.88
CA TRP A 942 6.71 -30.92 30.21
C TRP A 942 5.70 -29.79 30.09
N TYR A 943 6.16 -28.54 29.91
CA TYR A 943 5.30 -27.35 29.91
C TYR A 943 4.14 -27.43 28.89
N VAL A 944 4.45 -27.80 27.64
CA VAL A 944 3.45 -27.94 26.55
C VAL A 944 2.70 -29.27 26.56
N TRP A 945 2.90 -30.11 27.58
CA TRP A 945 2.33 -31.45 27.73
C TRP A 945 1.51 -31.58 29.03
N THR A 946 1.19 -30.44 29.65
CA THR A 946 0.42 -30.38 30.90
C THR A 946 -1.01 -30.90 30.73
N ASP A 947 -1.58 -30.85 29.53
CA ASP A 947 -2.85 -31.49 29.19
C ASP A 947 -2.79 -33.02 29.38
N LEU A 948 -1.73 -33.68 28.88
CA LEU A 948 -1.53 -35.13 29.05
C LEU A 948 -1.36 -35.51 30.53
N LEU A 949 -0.57 -34.72 31.27
CA LEU A 949 -0.34 -34.91 32.70
C LEU A 949 -1.66 -34.75 33.49
N ALA A 950 -2.44 -33.70 33.20
CA ALA A 950 -3.73 -33.45 33.85
C ALA A 950 -4.74 -34.58 33.58
N ALA A 951 -4.86 -35.04 32.32
CA ALA A 951 -5.74 -36.15 31.97
C ALA A 951 -5.34 -37.45 32.67
N ARG A 952 -4.04 -37.71 32.81
CA ARG A 952 -3.54 -38.89 33.53
C ARG A 952 -3.78 -38.79 35.03
N LEU A 953 -3.54 -37.64 35.65
CA LEU A 953 -3.81 -37.42 37.07
C LEU A 953 -5.29 -37.60 37.38
N PHE A 954 -6.18 -37.04 36.56
CA PHE A 954 -7.62 -37.23 36.72
C PHE A 954 -8.03 -38.71 36.67
N LEU A 955 -7.41 -39.52 35.80
CA LEU A 955 -7.67 -40.97 35.75
C LEU A 955 -7.21 -41.74 36.99
N LEU A 956 -6.15 -41.28 37.65
CA LEU A 956 -5.60 -41.93 38.84
C LEU A 956 -6.35 -41.49 40.11
N ASP A 957 -6.60 -40.19 40.23
CA ASP A 957 -6.99 -39.54 41.49
C ASP A 957 -8.43 -38.99 41.47
N GLY A 958 -9.08 -38.96 40.31
CA GLY A 958 -10.47 -38.49 40.16
C GLY A 958 -10.69 -37.08 40.69
N GLU A 959 -11.76 -36.88 41.47
CA GLU A 959 -12.12 -35.58 42.06
C GLU A 959 -11.01 -34.98 42.96
N SER A 960 -10.15 -35.81 43.55
CA SER A 960 -9.08 -35.32 44.43
C SER A 960 -7.97 -34.56 43.70
N SER A 961 -7.92 -34.63 42.36
CA SER A 961 -7.01 -33.88 41.51
C SER A 961 -7.48 -32.45 41.15
N PHE A 962 -8.72 -32.07 41.55
CA PHE A 962 -9.36 -30.82 41.11
C PHE A 962 -8.51 -29.57 41.33
N ASP A 963 -7.95 -29.41 42.54
CA ASP A 963 -7.25 -28.17 42.90
C ASP A 963 -5.96 -28.01 42.09
N THR A 964 -5.18 -29.08 41.93
CA THR A 964 -3.95 -29.10 41.12
C THR A 964 -4.26 -28.80 39.65
N ILE A 965 -5.24 -29.49 39.05
CA ILE A 965 -5.59 -29.29 37.64
C ILE A 965 -6.15 -27.87 37.42
N SER A 966 -6.96 -27.35 38.34
CA SER A 966 -7.51 -26.00 38.24
C SER A 966 -6.43 -24.93 38.26
N GLN A 967 -5.39 -25.08 39.08
CA GLN A 967 -4.26 -24.15 39.08
C GLN A 967 -3.53 -24.11 37.74
N VAL A 968 -3.37 -25.26 37.08
CA VAL A 968 -2.74 -25.35 35.76
C VAL A 968 -3.60 -24.65 34.70
N ILE A 969 -4.92 -24.85 34.73
CA ILE A 969 -5.85 -24.18 33.81
C ILE A 969 -5.79 -22.66 34.01
N ILE A 970 -5.80 -22.18 35.25
CA ILE A 970 -5.72 -20.75 35.57
C ILE A 970 -4.42 -20.14 35.02
N ARG A 971 -3.27 -20.78 35.26
CA ARG A 971 -1.97 -20.33 34.73
C ARG A 971 -1.96 -20.25 33.21
N ARG A 972 -2.62 -21.18 32.50
CA ARG A 972 -2.73 -21.12 31.04
C ARG A 972 -3.63 -19.97 30.58
N LEU A 973 -4.73 -19.69 31.29
CA LEU A 973 -5.63 -18.59 30.96
C LEU A 973 -4.96 -17.22 31.15
N GLU A 974 -4.05 -17.07 32.11
CA GLU A 974 -3.25 -15.84 32.32
C GLU A 974 -2.31 -15.51 31.15
N MET A 975 -2.03 -16.47 30.26
CA MET A 975 -1.22 -16.26 29.06
C MET A 975 -2.03 -15.77 27.85
N THR A 976 -3.35 -15.70 27.95
CA THR A 976 -4.25 -15.30 26.85
C THR A 976 -4.38 -13.78 26.77
N ASN A 977 -4.79 -13.29 25.61
CA ASN A 977 -5.16 -11.90 25.44
C ASN A 977 -6.51 -11.63 26.11
N HIS A 978 -6.48 -10.95 27.25
CA HIS A 978 -7.66 -10.57 28.02
C HIS A 978 -8.47 -9.41 27.42
N GLU A 979 -7.95 -8.76 26.38
CA GLU A 979 -8.51 -7.52 25.83
C GLU A 979 -9.11 -7.67 24.43
N SER A 980 -8.49 -8.50 23.59
CA SER A 980 -8.89 -8.77 22.21
C SER A 980 -8.74 -10.25 21.87
N TYR A 981 -9.35 -10.65 20.76
CA TYR A 981 -9.31 -12.01 20.21
C TYR A 981 -8.27 -12.09 19.10
N ASP A 982 -7.58 -13.24 18.99
CA ASP A 982 -6.61 -13.59 17.95
C ASP A 982 -6.93 -15.03 17.50
N SER A 983 -6.96 -15.28 16.18
CA SER A 983 -7.30 -16.60 15.63
C SER A 983 -6.27 -17.68 15.94
N SER A 984 -5.01 -17.31 16.23
CA SER A 984 -3.92 -18.24 16.55
C SER A 984 -4.22 -19.13 17.78
N ILE A 985 -5.16 -18.72 18.65
CA ILE A 985 -5.56 -19.53 19.81
C ILE A 985 -6.17 -20.88 19.44
N TYR A 986 -6.74 -21.02 18.24
CA TYR A 986 -7.35 -22.28 17.82
C TYR A 986 -6.33 -23.34 17.49
N GLU A 987 -5.14 -22.95 17.09
CA GLU A 987 -4.14 -23.91 16.64
C GLU A 987 -3.28 -24.42 17.83
N GLU A 988 -3.43 -23.84 19.03
CA GLU A 988 -2.70 -24.23 20.25
C GLU A 988 -3.44 -25.27 21.10
N ALA A 989 -2.83 -26.44 21.30
CA ALA A 989 -3.49 -27.60 21.92
C ALA A 989 -3.97 -27.42 23.37
N LEU A 990 -3.20 -26.73 24.22
CA LEU A 990 -3.55 -26.53 25.62
C LEU A 990 -4.78 -25.64 25.78
N GLY A 991 -4.94 -24.67 24.87
CA GLY A 991 -5.91 -23.61 24.97
C GLY A 991 -7.33 -24.09 25.21
N LEU A 992 -7.80 -25.07 24.43
CA LEU A 992 -9.14 -25.66 24.63
C LEU A 992 -9.11 -26.91 25.51
N ARG A 993 -8.08 -27.76 25.41
CA ARG A 993 -8.06 -29.05 26.13
C ARG A 993 -8.02 -28.89 27.64
N LEU A 994 -7.24 -27.93 28.16
CA LEU A 994 -7.14 -27.70 29.60
C LEU A 994 -8.48 -27.21 30.20
N PRO A 995 -9.15 -26.17 29.69
CA PRO A 995 -10.48 -25.78 30.19
C PRO A 995 -11.55 -26.88 30.07
N LEU A 996 -11.46 -27.76 29.05
CA LEU A 996 -12.38 -28.91 28.93
C LEU A 996 -12.28 -29.89 30.10
N LEU A 997 -11.11 -30.01 30.76
CA LEU A 997 -10.96 -30.87 31.93
C LEU A 997 -11.84 -30.44 33.11
N TRP A 998 -12.18 -29.14 33.24
CA TRP A 998 -13.11 -28.70 34.29
C TRP A 998 -14.48 -29.40 34.19
N ARG A 999 -14.98 -29.64 32.98
CA ARG A 999 -16.28 -30.30 32.75
C ARG A 999 -16.34 -31.72 33.34
N TRP A 1000 -15.20 -32.41 33.45
CA TRP A 1000 -15.12 -33.76 34.01
C TRP A 1000 -15.30 -33.82 35.53
N PHE A 1001 -15.21 -32.67 36.23
CA PHE A 1001 -15.51 -32.55 37.65
C PHE A 1001 -16.99 -32.19 37.92
N GLY A 1002 -17.84 -32.25 36.88
CA GLY A 1002 -19.26 -31.95 36.96
C GLY A 1002 -19.53 -30.53 37.43
N LYS A 1003 -20.55 -30.38 38.31
CA LYS A 1003 -21.03 -29.07 38.78
C LYS A 1003 -19.93 -28.16 39.32
N ARG A 1004 -18.96 -28.70 40.05
CA ARG A 1004 -17.86 -27.92 40.65
C ARG A 1004 -16.97 -27.28 39.59
N GLY A 1005 -16.71 -27.98 38.49
CA GLY A 1005 -15.92 -27.44 37.38
C GLY A 1005 -16.72 -26.51 36.47
N ASP A 1006 -18.00 -26.79 36.24
CA ASP A 1006 -18.91 -25.90 35.49
C ASP A 1006 -19.03 -24.52 36.17
N GLU A 1007 -19.12 -24.49 37.50
CA GLU A 1007 -19.12 -23.25 38.30
C GLU A 1007 -17.81 -22.46 38.13
N PHE A 1008 -16.66 -23.14 37.97
CA PHE A 1008 -15.38 -22.49 37.70
C PHE A 1008 -15.34 -21.88 36.30
N ILE A 1009 -15.76 -22.62 35.27
CA ILE A 1009 -15.87 -22.09 33.90
C ILE A 1009 -16.75 -20.84 33.91
N GLU A 1010 -17.94 -20.90 34.52
CA GLU A 1010 -18.86 -19.77 34.59
C GLU A 1010 -18.24 -18.57 35.33
N THR A 1011 -17.50 -18.81 36.41
CA THR A 1011 -16.83 -17.75 37.19
C THR A 1011 -15.77 -17.01 36.37
N PHE A 1012 -14.89 -17.74 35.68
CA PHE A 1012 -13.85 -17.12 34.85
C PHE A 1012 -14.45 -16.49 33.57
N TRP A 1013 -15.47 -17.13 33.00
CA TRP A 1013 -16.16 -16.64 31.82
C TRP A 1013 -16.86 -15.30 32.08
N LYS A 1014 -17.51 -15.14 33.25
CA LYS A 1014 -18.12 -13.87 33.68
C LYS A 1014 -17.12 -12.75 33.96
N LYS A 1015 -15.86 -13.10 34.32
CA LYS A 1015 -14.78 -12.14 34.55
C LYS A 1015 -14.08 -11.71 33.26
N ALA A 1016 -14.12 -12.55 32.22
CA ALA A 1016 -13.48 -12.28 30.95
C ALA A 1016 -14.26 -11.23 30.13
N LYS A 1017 -13.53 -10.42 29.37
CA LYS A 1017 -14.12 -9.44 28.45
C LYS A 1017 -14.65 -10.18 27.22
N LYS A 1018 -15.87 -9.85 26.74
CA LYS A 1018 -16.52 -10.55 25.62
C LYS A 1018 -15.67 -10.64 24.34
N SER A 1019 -14.83 -9.64 24.09
CA SER A 1019 -13.96 -9.57 22.92
C SER A 1019 -12.60 -10.26 23.11
N SER A 1020 -12.36 -10.95 24.23
CA SER A 1020 -11.05 -11.52 24.60
C SER A 1020 -10.89 -12.97 24.19
N GLU A 1021 -9.65 -13.40 23.97
CA GLU A 1021 -9.30 -14.82 23.78
C GLU A 1021 -9.79 -15.69 24.94
N THR A 1022 -9.60 -15.21 26.19
CA THR A 1022 -10.04 -15.95 27.39
C THR A 1022 -11.53 -16.28 27.35
N PHE A 1023 -12.34 -15.30 26.93
CA PHE A 1023 -13.79 -15.47 26.82
C PHE A 1023 -14.13 -16.53 25.78
N THR A 1024 -13.54 -16.42 24.57
CA THR A 1024 -13.75 -17.38 23.47
C THR A 1024 -13.39 -18.80 23.89
N MET A 1025 -12.23 -19.00 24.52
CA MET A 1025 -11.77 -20.32 24.96
C MET A 1025 -12.70 -20.96 25.99
N LEU A 1026 -13.14 -20.19 26.99
CA LEU A 1026 -14.07 -20.66 28.01
C LEU A 1026 -15.47 -20.93 27.44
N GLU A 1027 -15.92 -20.11 26.50
CA GLU A 1027 -17.19 -20.30 25.81
C GLU A 1027 -17.18 -21.60 24.99
N MET A 1028 -16.12 -21.87 24.23
CA MET A 1028 -15.96 -23.13 23.49
C MET A 1028 -15.95 -24.34 24.42
N ALA A 1029 -15.21 -24.26 25.53
CA ALA A 1029 -15.17 -25.33 26.53
C ALA A 1029 -16.56 -25.59 27.14
N ALA A 1030 -17.34 -24.54 27.40
CA ALA A 1030 -18.70 -24.64 27.92
C ALA A 1030 -19.70 -25.25 26.91
N ARG A 1031 -19.57 -24.91 25.62
CA ARG A 1031 -20.46 -25.39 24.54
C ARG A 1031 -20.16 -26.83 24.12
N ARG A 1032 -18.97 -27.35 24.43
CA ARG A 1032 -18.56 -28.71 24.07
C ARG A 1032 -19.46 -29.75 24.74
N LYS A 1033 -20.11 -30.60 23.93
CA LYS A 1033 -20.86 -31.76 24.43
C LYS A 1033 -19.87 -32.84 24.85
N LEU A 1034 -19.86 -33.18 26.14
CA LEU A 1034 -19.13 -34.32 26.71
C LEU A 1034 -20.12 -35.37 27.22
N ASN A 1035 -19.73 -36.64 27.18
CA ASN A 1035 -20.52 -37.71 27.76
C ASN A 1035 -20.39 -37.68 29.29
N ASP A 1036 -21.47 -38.00 30.02
CA ASP A 1036 -21.47 -38.05 31.50
C ASP A 1036 -20.48 -39.08 32.07
N LYS A 1037 -20.00 -40.02 31.25
CA LYS A 1037 -19.01 -41.04 31.59
C LYS A 1037 -18.08 -41.29 30.40
N ILE A 1038 -16.84 -41.71 30.69
CA ILE A 1038 -15.90 -42.16 29.66
C ILE A 1038 -16.49 -43.41 28.97
N PRO A 1039 -16.64 -43.41 27.64
CA PRO A 1039 -17.16 -44.57 26.91
C PRO A 1039 -16.32 -45.83 27.11
N GLU A 1040 -16.95 -47.01 27.09
CA GLU A 1040 -16.20 -48.27 27.02
C GLU A 1040 -15.44 -48.37 25.69
N MET A 1041 -14.22 -48.93 25.73
CA MET A 1041 -13.40 -49.07 24.54
C MET A 1041 -13.96 -50.15 23.63
N ASN A 1042 -14.29 -49.78 22.40
CA ASN A 1042 -14.71 -50.73 21.37
C ASN A 1042 -13.59 -51.74 21.05
N GLU A 1043 -13.97 -52.92 20.55
CA GLU A 1043 -13.01 -53.93 20.08
C GLU A 1043 -12.16 -53.37 18.93
N ILE A 1044 -10.84 -53.35 19.09
CA ILE A 1044 -9.91 -52.82 18.08
C ILE A 1044 -9.66 -53.90 17.01
N LYS A 1045 -10.27 -53.72 15.84
CA LYS A 1045 -10.08 -54.54 14.62
C LYS A 1045 -9.47 -53.69 13.52
N ASP A 1046 -8.85 -54.30 12.51
CA ASP A 1046 -8.39 -53.57 11.33
C ASP A 1046 -9.56 -52.85 10.62
N PRO A 1047 -9.41 -51.59 10.19
CA PRO A 1047 -8.17 -50.79 10.12
C PRO A 1047 -7.81 -49.98 11.39
N GLY A 1048 -8.39 -50.27 12.55
CA GLY A 1048 -8.18 -49.58 13.83
C GLY A 1048 -9.26 -48.53 14.15
N ILE A 1049 -9.10 -47.83 15.28
CA ILE A 1049 -9.99 -46.74 15.70
C ILE A 1049 -9.25 -45.40 15.57
N LEU A 1050 -9.83 -44.46 14.81
CA LEU A 1050 -9.32 -43.10 14.67
C LEU A 1050 -10.07 -42.16 15.62
N LEU A 1051 -9.34 -41.51 16.51
CA LEU A 1051 -9.81 -40.46 17.40
C LEU A 1051 -9.32 -39.12 16.87
N THR A 1052 -10.18 -38.11 16.80
CA THR A 1052 -9.85 -36.76 16.33
C THR A 1052 -10.29 -35.70 17.33
N PHE A 1053 -9.50 -34.65 17.46
CA PHE A 1053 -9.83 -33.45 18.21
C PHE A 1053 -9.70 -32.23 17.30
N TYR A 1054 -10.84 -31.60 17.04
CA TYR A 1054 -10.97 -30.31 16.37
C TYR A 1054 -11.38 -29.26 17.41
N PRO A 1055 -10.69 -28.12 17.54
CA PRO A 1055 -11.07 -27.06 18.47
C PRO A 1055 -12.49 -26.54 18.24
N GLU A 1056 -12.82 -26.17 17.00
CA GLU A 1056 -14.10 -25.53 16.66
C GLU A 1056 -15.27 -26.52 16.42
N GLN A 1057 -15.03 -27.83 16.57
CA GLN A 1057 -15.99 -28.89 16.20
C GLN A 1057 -16.37 -28.93 14.70
N ARG A 1058 -15.71 -28.15 13.86
CA ARG A 1058 -15.75 -28.25 12.40
C ARG A 1058 -14.81 -29.37 11.95
N GLU A 1059 -15.13 -30.12 10.89
CA GLU A 1059 -14.27 -31.21 10.37
C GLU A 1059 -13.08 -30.71 9.52
N TYR A 1060 -12.80 -29.41 9.54
CA TYR A 1060 -11.77 -28.70 8.77
C TYR A 1060 -10.91 -27.84 9.70
N GLY A 1061 -9.65 -27.58 9.32
CA GLY A 1061 -8.71 -26.76 10.07
C GLY A 1061 -7.81 -27.56 11.02
N TRP A 1062 -6.99 -26.85 11.81
CA TRP A 1062 -6.03 -27.46 12.72
C TRP A 1062 -6.67 -28.54 13.59
N HIS A 1063 -6.10 -29.74 13.53
CA HIS A 1063 -6.58 -30.85 14.34
C HIS A 1063 -5.48 -31.82 14.72
N THR A 1064 -5.77 -32.56 15.78
CA THR A 1064 -4.91 -33.62 16.29
C THR A 1064 -5.65 -34.93 16.27
N TRP A 1065 -4.92 -36.02 16.06
CA TRP A 1065 -5.50 -37.34 15.89
C TRP A 1065 -4.69 -38.43 16.58
N ILE A 1066 -5.38 -39.47 17.02
CA ILE A 1066 -4.81 -40.68 17.62
C ILE A 1066 -5.39 -41.89 16.88
N HIS A 1067 -4.53 -42.71 16.30
CA HIS A 1067 -4.93 -43.94 15.61
C HIS A 1067 -4.53 -45.15 16.44
N LEU A 1068 -5.53 -45.87 16.95
CA LEU A 1068 -5.38 -47.06 17.78
C LEU A 1068 -5.49 -48.30 16.90
N THR A 1069 -4.38 -49.05 16.75
CA THR A 1069 -4.34 -50.35 16.04
C THR A 1069 -3.88 -51.46 16.99
N PRO A 1070 -4.09 -52.75 16.65
CA PRO A 1070 -3.67 -53.86 17.52
C PRO A 1070 -2.17 -53.87 17.83
N GLU A 1071 -1.33 -53.41 16.89
CA GLU A 1071 0.14 -53.45 17.01
C GLU A 1071 0.76 -52.09 17.37
N THR A 1072 0.13 -50.98 16.96
CA THR A 1072 0.71 -49.64 17.11
C THR A 1072 -0.31 -48.59 17.54
N ILE A 1073 0.15 -47.60 18.31
CA ILE A 1073 -0.58 -46.36 18.58
C ILE A 1073 0.15 -45.25 17.84
N ARG A 1074 -0.56 -44.54 16.96
CA ARG A 1074 -0.01 -43.41 16.20
C ARG A 1074 -0.67 -42.11 16.66
N PHE A 1075 0.10 -41.05 16.66
CA PHE A 1075 -0.31 -39.70 17.03
C PHE A 1075 0.08 -38.77 15.90
N GLY A 1076 -0.75 -37.79 15.60
CA GLY A 1076 -0.36 -36.73 14.69
C GLY A 1076 -1.19 -35.47 14.80
N THR A 1077 -0.69 -34.46 14.10
CA THR A 1077 -1.26 -33.12 13.97
C THR A 1077 -1.24 -32.74 12.50
N ASN A 1078 -2.33 -32.17 11.99
CA ASN A 1078 -2.48 -31.73 10.61
C ASN A 1078 -2.93 -30.25 10.56
N GLU A 1079 -2.72 -29.59 9.41
CA GLU A 1079 -3.32 -28.28 9.09
C GLU A 1079 -3.00 -27.16 10.11
N PHE A 1080 -1.77 -27.16 10.64
CA PHE A 1080 -1.27 -26.06 11.47
C PHE A 1080 -0.59 -25.00 10.55
N HIS A 1081 -0.84 -23.70 10.71
CA HIS A 1081 -0.24 -22.63 9.90
C HIS A 1081 1.25 -22.37 10.25
N LEU A 1082 2.15 -23.31 9.90
CA LEU A 1082 3.62 -23.18 10.00
C LEU A 1082 4.33 -23.57 8.68
N HIS A 1083 3.70 -23.30 7.54
CA HIS A 1083 4.17 -23.71 6.21
C HIS A 1083 5.62 -23.26 5.87
N SER A 1084 6.15 -22.22 6.54
CA SER A 1084 7.53 -21.76 6.35
C SER A 1084 8.59 -22.50 7.20
N VAL A 1085 8.17 -23.45 8.05
CA VAL A 1085 9.03 -24.18 9.00
C VAL A 1085 8.95 -25.69 8.80
N LEU A 1086 7.74 -26.21 8.58
CA LEU A 1086 7.50 -27.63 8.29
C LEU A 1086 7.06 -27.78 6.82
N PRO A 1087 7.70 -28.66 6.03
CA PRO A 1087 7.39 -28.83 4.61
C PRO A 1087 5.94 -29.21 4.29
N ASP A 1088 5.24 -29.88 5.21
CA ASP A 1088 3.90 -30.45 4.96
C ASP A 1088 2.85 -30.08 6.03
N SER A 1089 3.14 -29.12 6.93
CA SER A 1089 2.28 -28.73 8.08
C SER A 1089 1.71 -29.91 8.89
N LYS A 1090 2.48 -31.01 8.97
CA LYS A 1090 2.08 -32.28 9.59
C LYS A 1090 3.18 -32.83 10.48
N THR A 1091 2.78 -33.44 11.59
CA THR A 1091 3.67 -34.25 12.42
C THR A 1091 3.04 -35.59 12.72
N GLU A 1092 3.81 -36.68 12.63
CA GLU A 1092 3.37 -38.04 12.98
C GLU A 1092 4.44 -38.73 13.83
N SER A 1093 4.00 -39.45 14.86
CA SER A 1093 4.85 -40.31 15.67
C SER A 1093 4.09 -41.54 16.14
N SER A 1094 4.81 -42.61 16.52
CA SER A 1094 4.17 -43.86 16.94
C SER A 1094 4.86 -44.51 18.12
N MET A 1095 4.14 -45.40 18.80
CA MET A 1095 4.66 -46.29 19.84
C MET A 1095 3.97 -47.68 19.78
N PRO A 1096 4.59 -48.73 20.35
CA PRO A 1096 3.98 -50.06 20.40
C PRO A 1096 2.68 -50.08 21.20
N ALA A 1097 1.69 -50.82 20.71
CA ALA A 1097 0.45 -51.05 21.43
C ALA A 1097 0.59 -52.18 22.45
N SER A 1098 0.03 -51.98 23.65
CA SER A 1098 -0.24 -53.04 24.63
C SER A 1098 -1.69 -52.90 25.08
N LYS A 1099 -2.31 -53.98 25.55
CA LYS A 1099 -3.71 -53.93 26.01
C LYS A 1099 -3.93 -52.82 27.06
N THR A 1100 -2.98 -52.69 28.00
CA THR A 1100 -2.98 -51.66 29.03
C THR A 1100 -2.81 -50.26 28.45
N ASN A 1101 -1.88 -50.06 27.51
CA ASN A 1101 -1.64 -48.74 26.91
C ASN A 1101 -2.84 -48.29 26.05
N LEU A 1102 -3.45 -49.20 25.28
CA LEU A 1102 -4.63 -48.91 24.46
C LEU A 1102 -5.81 -48.42 25.32
N GLU A 1103 -6.06 -49.10 26.45
CA GLU A 1103 -7.15 -48.74 27.35
C GLU A 1103 -6.90 -47.39 28.04
N ILE A 1104 -5.67 -47.12 28.50
CA ILE A 1104 -5.35 -45.84 29.15
C ILE A 1104 -5.40 -44.70 28.13
N VAL A 1105 -4.82 -44.86 26.94
CA VAL A 1105 -4.86 -43.85 25.87
C VAL A 1105 -6.31 -43.55 25.46
N TRP A 1106 -7.16 -44.58 25.32
CA TRP A 1106 -8.59 -44.40 25.04
C TRP A 1106 -9.28 -43.51 26.09
N LYS A 1107 -9.05 -43.80 27.38
CA LYS A 1107 -9.64 -43.05 28.48
C LYS A 1107 -9.12 -41.60 28.53
N MET A 1108 -7.81 -41.40 28.39
CA MET A 1108 -7.19 -40.07 28.37
C MET A 1108 -7.67 -39.24 27.18
N ALA A 1109 -7.78 -39.84 25.99
CA ALA A 1109 -8.23 -39.13 24.79
C ALA A 1109 -9.65 -38.58 24.96
N HIS A 1110 -10.58 -39.36 25.53
CA HIS A 1110 -11.93 -38.87 25.81
C HIS A 1110 -11.93 -37.75 26.87
N ILE A 1111 -11.07 -37.83 27.89
CA ILE A 1111 -10.92 -36.74 28.86
C ILE A 1111 -10.47 -35.45 28.18
N LEU A 1112 -9.53 -35.54 27.24
CA LEU A 1112 -9.03 -34.42 26.44
C LEU A 1112 -10.02 -33.95 25.36
N GLY A 1113 -11.20 -34.57 25.24
CA GLY A 1113 -12.25 -34.16 24.31
C GLY A 1113 -12.12 -34.70 22.89
N TYR A 1114 -11.30 -35.74 22.67
CA TYR A 1114 -11.27 -36.46 21.40
C TYR A 1114 -12.57 -37.24 21.19
N THR A 1115 -13.00 -37.34 19.94
CA THR A 1115 -14.16 -38.12 19.52
C THR A 1115 -13.76 -39.16 18.48
N VAL A 1116 -14.53 -40.24 18.38
CA VAL A 1116 -14.34 -41.25 17.32
C VAL A 1116 -14.71 -40.62 15.98
N SER A 1117 -13.76 -40.61 15.05
CA SER A 1117 -13.98 -40.05 13.71
C SER A 1117 -15.02 -40.87 12.94
N LYS A 1118 -15.93 -40.18 12.24
CA LYS A 1118 -16.87 -40.80 11.29
C LYS A 1118 -16.16 -41.29 10.03
N LYS A 1119 -15.00 -40.72 9.69
CA LYS A 1119 -14.16 -41.13 8.55
C LYS A 1119 -13.43 -42.43 8.91
N LYS A 1120 -13.70 -43.52 8.17
CA LYS A 1120 -12.97 -44.78 8.34
C LYS A 1120 -11.50 -44.56 7.94
N PRO A 1121 -10.51 -45.03 8.73
CA PRO A 1121 -9.11 -44.93 8.34
C PRO A 1121 -8.91 -45.63 6.98
N LYS A 1122 -8.40 -44.90 5.98
CA LYS A 1122 -7.99 -45.51 4.70
C LYS A 1122 -6.87 -46.49 5.04
N GLY A 1123 -7.11 -47.79 4.84
CA GLY A 1123 -6.07 -48.81 5.02
C GLY A 1123 -4.87 -48.45 4.14
N LYS A 1124 -3.66 -48.42 4.71
CA LYS A 1124 -2.44 -48.37 3.89
C LYS A 1124 -2.46 -49.61 2.98
N LYS A 1125 -2.35 -49.41 1.67
CA LYS A 1125 -1.98 -50.48 0.75
C LYS A 1125 -0.55 -50.91 1.01
#